data_AF-A0A5B9E6N1-F1
#
_entry.id   AF-A0A5B9E6N1-F1
#
_cell.length_a   1.000
_cell.length_b   1.000
_cell.length_c   1.000
_cell.angle_alpha   90.00
_cell.angle_beta   90.00
_cell.angle_gamma   90.00
#
_symmetry.space_group_name_H-M   'P 1'
#
loop_
_entity.id
_entity.type
_entity.pdbx_description
1 polymer ?
#
loop_
_entity_poly.entity_id
_entity_poly.type
_entity_poly.pdbx_seq_one_letter_code
_entity_poly.pdbx_strand_id
1 'polypeptide(L)'
;MKFGGTSVATLPRWQNIMELAASRRAEGARVVIVVSALSGITDALKQLCAQGDKGKRIESARAIEQRHYELLDHMGLAVPATLEARLKDLLALAETGSAKLGELAWQAQVQAHGELLSSTLGAAFLTHSGLPTQWVDARDCLSAIALPNQNERTKLLSAMVETKPDPALSDRLAALGDVFITQGFIARESEGRTVLLGRGGSDTSASYFGALLRALRVEIWTDVAGMFTANPRQVSGARLLQKLDYEEAQEIASTGAKVLHPRCLSPLRESRVPLLVKDTNRPELEGTVIGPQVREHAPSVKAVSARKGITLISMESVGMWQQVGFLADVFAQFKQHGLSVDLIGSAETNVTVSLDPTENLLDSDAIAALAGDLAKVCRVKVIAPCAAITLVGRGMRSMLHTLSSVLAEFDQLRVHLISQSSNNLNLTFVVDEDVVDTLIPHLHELLISAGALRTDDSALFGPSWQSLYGSGDVVPSTAWWRDGAQRQRLLDIAAEATPRYVYHLPTVRAQARALKSLGAVDRVHYAVKANTHPAILRALVDEGFAFECVSPGELDAVTAVVPDSVPLLFTPNFASRGDFERGLATRATITLDALHPIEHWGELFRGREISLRVDLGRGLGHHEKVRTGGSGSKFGLPIEQLDSFLRHADAHGVIVRGLHAHLGSGVLDANHWGEVYGQLASLAERIGSIAFLNIGGGLGVPSHPGESSLDIGELDAVLRQVKAAYPHYQLWMEPGRYLVADAGVLLTHVTQTKGKGSWRYLGVDTGMNSLIRPALYDAWHEIANLTRLDEPATALFQVVGPICESGDVLGSDRRLPEPQEGDVILVAQAGAYGKVMSSPYNLRGDTEEIVLDD
;
A
#
# COMPACT_ATOMS: atom_id res chain seq x y z
N MET A 1 6.90 -26.09 11.84
CA MET A 1 5.69 -25.56 11.17
C MET A 1 4.66 -25.22 12.23
N LYS A 2 4.02 -24.05 12.16
CA LYS A 2 3.01 -23.62 13.12
C LYS A 2 1.67 -23.42 12.44
N PHE A 3 0.61 -23.86 13.10
CA PHE A 3 -0.78 -23.70 12.63
C PHE A 3 -1.62 -22.98 13.69
N GLY A 4 -2.36 -21.95 13.26
CA GLY A 4 -3.26 -21.20 14.12
C GLY A 4 -4.56 -21.94 14.47
N GLY A 5 -5.37 -21.37 15.36
CA GLY A 5 -6.60 -22.01 15.83
C GLY A 5 -7.65 -22.23 14.74
N THR A 6 -7.68 -21.38 13.72
CA THR A 6 -8.48 -21.61 12.51
C THR A 6 -7.95 -22.83 11.76
N SER A 7 -6.64 -22.89 11.49
CA SER A 7 -5.98 -24.00 10.77
C SER A 7 -6.15 -25.38 11.42
N VAL A 8 -6.51 -25.47 12.71
CA VAL A 8 -6.76 -26.77 13.38
C VAL A 8 -8.24 -27.05 13.69
N ALA A 9 -9.16 -26.20 13.23
CA ALA A 9 -10.57 -26.27 13.67
C ALA A 9 -11.42 -27.37 13.00
N THR A 10 -11.02 -27.89 11.84
CA THR A 10 -11.87 -28.78 11.02
C THR A 10 -11.06 -29.90 10.37
N LEU A 11 -11.70 -31.01 10.03
CA LEU A 11 -11.07 -32.15 9.34
C LEU A 11 -10.33 -31.75 8.05
N PRO A 12 -10.91 -30.98 7.10
CA PRO A 12 -10.19 -30.60 5.88
C PRO A 12 -8.88 -29.86 6.16
N ARG A 13 -8.85 -29.03 7.21
CA ARG A 13 -7.62 -28.30 7.56
C ARG A 13 -6.57 -29.22 8.17
N TRP A 14 -6.97 -30.24 8.93
CA TRP A 14 -6.05 -31.28 9.39
C TRP A 14 -5.51 -32.15 8.26
N GLN A 15 -6.29 -32.39 7.21
CA GLN A 15 -5.80 -33.04 5.98
C GLN A 15 -4.72 -32.18 5.31
N ASN A 16 -4.92 -30.87 5.19
CA ASN A 16 -3.88 -29.96 4.68
C ASN A 16 -2.60 -30.01 5.55
N ILE A 17 -2.74 -30.01 6.88
CA ILE A 17 -1.58 -30.13 7.80
C ILE A 17 -0.81 -31.44 7.53
N MET A 18 -1.52 -32.54 7.33
CA MET A 18 -0.92 -33.85 7.02
C MET A 18 -0.14 -33.80 5.70
N GLU A 19 -0.74 -33.29 4.62
CA GLU A 19 -0.11 -33.20 3.30
C GLU A 19 1.15 -32.32 3.34
N LEU A 20 1.07 -31.17 4.02
CA LEU A 20 2.20 -30.26 4.18
C LEU A 20 3.33 -30.90 4.97
N ALA A 21 3.03 -31.56 6.09
CA ALA A 21 4.03 -32.25 6.90
C ALA A 21 4.67 -33.43 6.14
N ALA A 22 3.87 -34.20 5.39
CA ALA A 22 4.36 -35.28 4.54
C ALA A 22 5.27 -34.77 3.42
N SER A 23 4.92 -33.65 2.77
CA SER A 23 5.74 -32.99 1.75
C SER A 23 7.11 -32.58 2.29
N ARG A 24 7.17 -31.94 3.47
CA ARG A 24 8.44 -31.57 4.11
C ARG A 24 9.28 -32.76 4.52
N ARG A 25 8.64 -33.84 4.98
CA ARG A 25 9.33 -35.09 5.26
C ARG A 25 9.93 -35.71 3.99
N ALA A 26 9.22 -35.64 2.86
CA ALA A 26 9.71 -36.12 1.57
C ALA A 26 10.91 -35.30 1.05
N GLU A 27 11.02 -34.01 1.41
CA GLU A 27 12.22 -33.18 1.19
C GLU A 27 13.43 -33.59 2.06
N GLY A 28 13.29 -34.61 2.94
CA GLY A 28 14.33 -35.08 3.84
C GLY A 28 14.40 -34.31 5.17
N ALA A 29 13.42 -33.47 5.48
CA ALA A 29 13.38 -32.72 6.73
C ALA A 29 12.69 -33.50 7.87
N ARG A 30 13.15 -33.30 9.10
CA ARG A 30 12.40 -33.65 10.31
C ARG A 30 11.45 -32.50 10.67
N VAL A 31 10.21 -32.82 10.98
CA VAL A 31 9.12 -31.84 11.09
C VAL A 31 8.61 -31.76 12.52
N VAL A 32 8.67 -30.56 13.11
CA VAL A 32 7.97 -30.24 14.37
C VAL A 32 6.74 -29.38 14.05
N ILE A 33 5.56 -29.89 14.35
CA ILE A 33 4.27 -29.24 14.17
C ILE A 33 3.87 -28.59 15.51
N VAL A 34 3.70 -27.28 15.51
CA VAL A 34 3.26 -26.50 16.68
C VAL A 34 1.83 -26.05 16.43
N VAL A 35 0.90 -26.39 17.32
CA VAL A 35 -0.52 -26.06 17.15
C VAL A 35 -1.04 -25.13 18.25
N SER A 36 -1.93 -24.22 17.88
CA SER A 36 -2.77 -23.47 18.81
C SER A 36 -3.98 -24.30 19.26
N ALA A 37 -4.71 -23.83 20.27
CA ALA A 37 -6.03 -24.37 20.59
C ALA A 37 -7.01 -24.21 19.40
N LEU A 38 -8.07 -25.02 19.36
CA LEU A 38 -9.14 -24.86 18.36
C LEU A 38 -9.74 -23.45 18.44
N SER A 39 -10.19 -22.91 17.31
CA SER A 39 -10.79 -21.58 17.22
C SER A 39 -11.85 -21.34 18.32
N GLY A 40 -11.67 -20.28 19.11
CA GLY A 40 -12.55 -19.88 20.21
C GLY A 40 -12.35 -20.62 21.54
N ILE A 41 -11.54 -21.67 21.62
CA ILE A 41 -11.32 -22.42 22.87
C ILE A 41 -10.50 -21.62 23.88
N THR A 42 -9.45 -20.92 23.44
CA THR A 42 -8.63 -20.08 24.36
C THR A 42 -9.48 -19.00 25.03
N ASP A 43 -10.42 -18.39 24.31
CA ASP A 43 -11.30 -17.36 24.88
C ASP A 43 -12.36 -17.97 25.81
N ALA A 44 -12.89 -19.14 25.48
CA ALA A 44 -13.75 -19.91 26.40
C ALA A 44 -13.01 -20.28 27.70
N LEU A 45 -11.73 -20.66 27.63
CA LEU A 45 -10.90 -20.95 28.81
C LEU A 45 -10.62 -19.69 29.64
N LYS A 46 -10.37 -18.54 29.00
CA LYS A 46 -10.25 -17.25 29.72
C LYS A 46 -11.55 -16.86 30.41
N GLN A 47 -12.68 -17.03 29.73
CA GLN A 47 -14.00 -16.80 30.31
C GLN A 47 -14.24 -17.72 31.51
N LEU A 48 -13.92 -19.01 31.39
CA LEU A 48 -13.97 -19.97 32.50
C LEU A 48 -13.14 -19.48 33.70
N CYS A 49 -11.92 -18.98 33.45
CA CYS A 49 -11.09 -18.43 34.52
C CYS A 49 -11.69 -17.19 35.21
N ALA A 50 -12.49 -16.39 34.50
CA ALA A 50 -13.15 -15.21 35.05
C ALA A 50 -14.47 -15.53 35.80
N GLN A 51 -14.99 -16.75 35.72
CA GLN A 51 -16.22 -17.15 36.40
C GLN A 51 -15.97 -17.48 37.88
N GLY A 52 -16.62 -16.76 38.79
CA GLY A 52 -16.60 -17.08 40.23
C GLY A 52 -17.46 -18.29 40.61
N ASP A 53 -18.50 -18.59 39.83
CA ASP A 53 -19.44 -19.68 40.12
C ASP A 53 -18.90 -21.05 39.67
N LYS A 54 -18.95 -22.05 40.57
CA LYS A 54 -18.48 -23.41 40.29
C LYS A 54 -19.30 -24.11 39.19
N GLY A 55 -20.62 -23.95 39.20
CA GLY A 55 -21.51 -24.58 38.22
C GLY A 55 -21.21 -24.09 36.81
N LYS A 56 -21.10 -22.77 36.63
CA LYS A 56 -20.75 -22.15 35.34
C LYS A 56 -19.36 -22.54 34.84
N ARG A 57 -18.38 -22.72 35.73
CA ARG A 57 -17.04 -23.21 35.36
C ARG A 57 -17.09 -24.63 34.79
N ILE A 58 -17.82 -25.53 35.44
CA ILE A 58 -17.98 -26.92 34.98
C ILE A 58 -18.75 -26.97 33.65
N GLU A 59 -19.81 -26.18 33.51
CA GLU A 59 -20.57 -26.07 32.26
C GLU A 59 -19.67 -25.61 31.10
N SER A 60 -18.84 -24.58 31.33
CA SER A 60 -17.87 -24.10 30.33
C SER A 60 -16.85 -25.18 29.94
N ALA A 61 -16.35 -25.95 30.91
CA ALA A 61 -15.43 -27.06 30.65
C ALA A 61 -16.10 -28.18 29.84
N ARG A 62 -17.37 -28.51 30.11
CA ARG A 62 -18.14 -29.50 29.34
C ARG A 62 -18.44 -29.04 27.92
N ALA A 63 -18.70 -27.74 27.72
CA ALA A 63 -18.87 -27.18 26.38
C ALA A 63 -17.56 -27.30 25.55
N ILE A 64 -16.41 -27.09 26.18
CA ILE A 64 -15.10 -27.31 25.55
C ILE A 64 -14.90 -28.79 25.22
N GLU A 65 -15.21 -29.69 26.14
CA GLU A 65 -15.16 -31.15 25.93
C GLU A 65 -16.01 -31.58 24.73
N GLN A 66 -17.26 -31.14 24.67
CA GLN A 66 -18.20 -31.45 23.59
C GLN A 66 -17.64 -31.07 22.21
N ARG A 67 -17.05 -29.87 22.08
CA ARG A 67 -16.45 -29.43 20.80
C ARG A 67 -15.28 -30.31 20.34
N HIS A 68 -14.53 -30.90 21.27
CA HIS A 68 -13.43 -31.80 20.93
C HIS A 68 -13.94 -33.19 20.52
N TYR A 69 -15.00 -33.70 21.17
CA TYR A 69 -15.66 -34.93 20.72
C TYR A 69 -16.32 -34.77 19.34
N GLU A 70 -16.97 -33.65 19.06
CA GLU A 70 -17.53 -33.38 17.73
C GLU A 70 -16.46 -33.40 16.63
N LEU A 71 -15.28 -32.83 16.89
CA LEU A 71 -14.17 -32.88 15.92
C LEU A 71 -13.60 -34.30 15.78
N LEU A 72 -13.47 -35.03 16.89
CA LEU A 72 -13.02 -36.43 16.91
C LEU A 72 -13.96 -37.33 16.09
N ASP A 73 -15.27 -37.15 16.24
CA ASP A 73 -16.30 -37.87 15.50
C ASP A 73 -16.21 -37.57 14.01
N HIS A 74 -16.05 -36.30 13.62
CA HIS A 74 -15.82 -35.92 12.22
C HIS A 74 -14.55 -36.55 11.65
N MET A 75 -13.50 -36.72 12.47
CA MET A 75 -12.25 -37.38 12.07
C MET A 75 -12.37 -38.91 11.99
N GLY A 76 -13.45 -39.50 12.50
CA GLY A 76 -13.65 -40.95 12.52
C GLY A 76 -12.69 -41.70 13.46
N LEU A 77 -12.22 -41.04 14.53
CA LEU A 77 -11.23 -41.60 15.46
C LEU A 77 -11.87 -42.12 16.74
N ALA A 78 -11.31 -43.19 17.30
CA ALA A 78 -11.59 -43.56 18.69
C ALA A 78 -10.93 -42.56 19.65
N VAL A 79 -11.53 -42.34 20.83
CA VAL A 79 -11.02 -41.40 21.84
C VAL A 79 -9.61 -41.83 22.29
N PRO A 80 -8.56 -41.02 22.04
CA PRO A 80 -7.22 -41.34 22.52
C PRO A 80 -7.16 -41.24 24.05
N ALA A 81 -6.52 -42.21 24.71
CA ALA A 81 -6.39 -42.22 26.17
C ALA A 81 -5.73 -40.94 26.72
N THR A 82 -4.82 -40.33 25.95
CA THR A 82 -4.17 -39.05 26.28
C THR A 82 -5.14 -37.88 26.23
N LEU A 83 -6.05 -37.85 25.25
CA LEU A 83 -7.09 -36.82 25.15
C LEU A 83 -8.09 -36.95 26.31
N GLU A 84 -8.55 -38.17 26.59
CA GLU A 84 -9.48 -38.45 27.69
C GLU A 84 -8.91 -38.03 29.05
N ALA A 85 -7.63 -38.32 29.30
CA ALA A 85 -6.94 -37.89 30.52
C ALA A 85 -6.94 -36.36 30.66
N ARG A 86 -6.67 -35.63 29.57
CA ARG A 86 -6.63 -34.15 29.58
C ARG A 86 -8.00 -33.52 29.75
N LEU A 87 -9.05 -34.12 29.21
CA LEU A 87 -10.43 -33.68 29.42
C LEU A 87 -10.84 -33.86 30.90
N LYS A 88 -10.48 -35.00 31.51
CA LYS A 88 -10.68 -35.24 32.94
C LYS A 88 -9.90 -34.24 33.81
N ASP A 89 -8.65 -33.95 33.46
CA ASP A 89 -7.82 -32.95 34.14
C ASP A 89 -8.47 -31.55 34.10
N LEU A 90 -9.00 -31.14 32.93
CA LEU A 90 -9.68 -29.85 32.77
C LEU A 90 -10.94 -29.75 33.63
N LEU A 91 -11.76 -30.81 33.66
CA LEU A 91 -12.96 -30.87 34.50
C LEU A 91 -12.60 -30.78 35.99
N ALA A 92 -11.56 -31.50 36.43
CA ALA A 92 -11.08 -31.42 37.80
C ALA A 92 -10.61 -30.00 38.16
N LEU A 93 -9.89 -29.31 37.27
CA LEU A 93 -9.48 -27.92 37.48
C LEU A 93 -10.67 -26.95 37.54
N ALA A 94 -11.70 -27.18 36.73
CA ALA A 94 -12.94 -26.42 36.77
C ALA A 94 -13.71 -26.64 38.08
N GLU A 95 -13.64 -27.84 38.66
CA GLU A 95 -14.26 -28.15 39.95
C GLU A 95 -13.52 -27.53 41.14
N THR A 96 -12.18 -27.64 41.17
CA THR A 96 -11.36 -27.18 42.31
C THR A 96 -11.17 -25.66 42.33
N GLY A 97 -11.10 -25.02 41.15
CA GLY A 97 -10.80 -23.60 41.02
C GLY A 97 -9.42 -23.19 41.50
N SER A 98 -9.23 -21.88 41.69
CA SER A 98 -7.95 -21.26 42.04
C SER A 98 -7.49 -21.55 43.48
N ALA A 99 -8.32 -22.16 44.33
CA ALA A 99 -8.08 -22.31 45.76
C ALA A 99 -6.77 -23.06 46.10
N LYS A 100 -6.36 -24.04 45.28
CA LYS A 100 -5.17 -24.88 45.54
C LYS A 100 -3.87 -24.30 44.97
N LEU A 101 -3.95 -23.61 43.84
CA LEU A 101 -2.78 -23.20 43.04
C LEU A 101 -2.53 -21.69 43.08
N GLY A 102 -3.48 -20.91 43.60
CA GLY A 102 -3.53 -19.46 43.39
C GLY A 102 -4.12 -19.10 42.02
N GLU A 103 -4.67 -17.89 41.91
CA GLU A 103 -5.44 -17.45 40.74
C GLU A 103 -4.63 -17.51 39.44
N LEU A 104 -3.42 -16.96 39.44
CA LEU A 104 -2.58 -16.85 38.24
C LEU A 104 -2.05 -18.20 37.75
N ALA A 105 -1.57 -19.06 38.66
CA ALA A 105 -1.04 -20.37 38.28
C ALA A 105 -2.17 -21.33 37.85
N TRP A 106 -3.34 -21.26 38.50
CA TRP A 106 -4.52 -21.98 38.05
C TRP A 106 -4.96 -21.50 36.65
N GLN A 107 -4.99 -20.19 36.43
CA GLN A 107 -5.31 -19.61 35.12
C GLN A 107 -4.35 -20.07 34.02
N ALA A 108 -3.04 -20.11 34.30
CA ALA A 108 -2.05 -20.64 33.38
C ALA A 108 -2.30 -22.11 33.03
N GLN A 109 -2.58 -22.94 34.04
CA GLN A 109 -2.82 -24.36 33.85
C GLN A 109 -4.13 -24.65 33.11
N VAL A 110 -5.20 -23.91 33.38
CA VAL A 110 -6.49 -24.04 32.67
C VAL A 110 -6.31 -23.65 31.20
N GLN A 111 -5.73 -22.49 30.91
CA GLN A 111 -5.57 -22.03 29.53
C GLN A 111 -4.67 -22.95 28.69
N ALA A 112 -3.65 -23.57 29.30
CA ALA A 112 -2.78 -24.54 28.63
C ALA A 112 -3.53 -25.77 28.06
N HIS A 113 -4.72 -26.09 28.59
CA HIS A 113 -5.49 -27.23 28.07
C HIS A 113 -5.97 -27.02 26.64
N GLY A 114 -6.11 -25.77 26.17
CA GLY A 114 -6.50 -25.52 24.77
C GLY A 114 -5.55 -26.20 23.78
N GLU A 115 -4.26 -25.96 23.92
CA GLU A 115 -3.22 -26.53 23.05
C GLU A 115 -2.92 -28.00 23.37
N LEU A 116 -3.03 -28.41 24.64
CA LEU A 116 -2.87 -29.82 25.02
C LEU A 116 -3.93 -30.70 24.36
N LEU A 117 -5.18 -30.25 24.31
CA LEU A 117 -6.28 -30.98 23.67
C LEU A 117 -6.13 -31.00 22.14
N SER A 118 -5.81 -29.87 21.50
CA SER A 118 -5.67 -29.82 20.04
C SER A 118 -4.48 -30.65 19.53
N SER A 119 -3.35 -30.59 20.23
CA SER A 119 -2.13 -31.35 19.85
C SER A 119 -2.28 -32.86 20.06
N THR A 120 -2.96 -33.32 21.12
CA THR A 120 -3.19 -34.75 21.36
C THR A 120 -4.14 -35.34 20.32
N LEU A 121 -5.21 -34.63 19.99
CA LEU A 121 -6.13 -34.99 18.92
C LEU A 121 -5.42 -35.01 17.55
N GLY A 122 -4.61 -33.99 17.25
CA GLY A 122 -3.81 -33.94 16.03
C GLY A 122 -2.83 -35.10 15.88
N ALA A 123 -2.14 -35.50 16.95
CA ALA A 123 -1.22 -36.64 16.93
C ALA A 123 -1.93 -37.94 16.54
N ALA A 124 -3.11 -38.17 17.12
CA ALA A 124 -3.93 -39.34 16.83
C ALA A 124 -4.41 -39.34 15.37
N PHE A 125 -4.89 -38.19 14.88
CA PHE A 125 -5.34 -38.03 13.51
C PHE A 125 -4.23 -38.28 12.48
N LEU A 126 -3.07 -37.63 12.64
CA LEU A 126 -1.96 -37.77 11.69
C LEU A 126 -1.46 -39.22 11.62
N THR A 127 -1.34 -39.88 12.79
CA THR A 127 -0.91 -41.28 12.85
C THR A 127 -1.93 -42.23 12.22
N HIS A 128 -3.23 -42.03 12.51
CA HIS A 128 -4.30 -42.82 11.89
C HIS A 128 -4.35 -42.64 10.36
N SER A 129 -4.04 -41.44 9.89
CA SER A 129 -4.09 -41.08 8.46
C SER A 129 -2.81 -41.44 7.69
N GLY A 130 -1.91 -42.22 8.28
CA GLY A 130 -0.72 -42.77 7.59
C GLY A 130 0.57 -41.94 7.75
N LEU A 131 0.59 -40.93 8.62
CA LEU A 131 1.80 -40.16 8.98
C LEU A 131 2.17 -40.42 10.45
N PRO A 132 3.04 -41.41 10.74
CA PRO A 132 3.45 -41.72 12.12
C PRO A 132 4.01 -40.47 12.82
N THR A 133 3.28 -39.97 13.82
CA THR A 133 3.57 -38.68 14.46
C THR A 133 3.69 -38.84 15.97
N GLN A 134 4.80 -38.38 16.54
CA GLN A 134 5.06 -38.43 17.98
C GLN A 134 4.52 -37.18 18.67
N TRP A 135 3.72 -37.36 19.73
CA TRP A 135 3.26 -36.25 20.57
C TRP A 135 4.33 -35.89 21.61
N VAL A 136 4.69 -34.60 21.70
CA VAL A 136 5.69 -34.09 22.64
C VAL A 136 5.09 -32.95 23.46
N ASP A 137 5.24 -33.00 24.78
CA ASP A 137 4.80 -31.90 25.65
C ASP A 137 5.81 -30.74 25.55
N ALA A 138 5.34 -29.56 25.12
CA ALA A 138 6.17 -28.37 24.94
C ALA A 138 6.85 -27.96 26.26
N ARG A 139 6.23 -28.27 27.41
CA ARG A 139 6.75 -27.95 28.74
C ARG A 139 7.97 -28.78 29.12
N ASP A 140 8.25 -29.87 28.41
CA ASP A 140 9.45 -30.70 28.59
C ASP A 140 10.59 -30.29 27.63
N CYS A 141 10.36 -29.25 26.81
CA CYS A 141 11.33 -28.71 25.85
C CYS A 141 11.56 -27.20 26.05
N LEU A 142 10.55 -26.46 26.50
CA LEU A 142 10.59 -25.01 26.66
C LEU A 142 10.66 -24.65 28.16
N SER A 143 11.84 -24.23 28.60
CA SER A 143 12.09 -23.78 29.97
C SER A 143 12.05 -22.25 30.07
N ALA A 144 11.11 -21.74 30.86
CA ALA A 144 10.93 -20.32 31.07
C ALA A 144 12.02 -19.73 31.96
N ILE A 145 12.45 -18.51 31.62
CA ILE A 145 13.42 -17.72 32.36
C ILE A 145 12.73 -16.56 33.08
N ALA A 146 13.21 -16.23 34.27
CA ALA A 146 12.76 -15.05 35.01
C ALA A 146 13.54 -13.81 34.56
N LEU A 147 12.84 -12.74 34.18
CA LEU A 147 13.48 -11.45 33.90
C LEU A 147 13.48 -10.54 35.13
N PRO A 148 14.45 -9.61 35.24
CA PRO A 148 14.48 -8.63 36.32
C PRO A 148 13.19 -7.79 36.37
N ASN A 149 12.73 -7.45 37.58
CA ASN A 149 11.60 -6.53 37.82
C ASN A 149 10.22 -6.96 37.26
N GLN A 150 10.01 -8.24 36.94
CA GLN A 150 8.69 -8.72 36.51
C GLN A 150 7.74 -8.95 37.69
N ASN A 151 6.48 -8.54 37.53
CA ASN A 151 5.40 -8.92 38.43
C ASN A 151 4.98 -10.39 38.23
N GLU A 152 4.34 -11.00 39.23
CA GLU A 152 3.93 -12.41 39.21
C GLU A 152 3.02 -12.76 38.02
N ARG A 153 2.15 -11.84 37.61
CA ARG A 153 1.27 -12.02 36.44
C ARG A 153 2.08 -12.20 35.16
N THR A 154 3.10 -11.37 34.93
CA THR A 154 3.95 -11.45 33.75
C THR A 154 4.78 -12.72 33.76
N LYS A 155 5.31 -13.12 34.92
CA LYS A 155 6.07 -14.36 35.06
C LYS A 155 5.27 -15.60 34.66
N LEU A 156 4.00 -15.69 35.09
CA LEU A 156 3.18 -16.88 34.87
C LEU A 156 2.38 -16.85 33.56
N LEU A 157 1.95 -15.67 33.08
CA LEU A 157 1.04 -15.55 31.93
C LEU A 157 1.70 -14.98 30.67
N SER A 158 2.94 -14.49 30.75
CA SER A 158 3.69 -13.93 29.61
C SER A 158 5.20 -14.18 29.75
N ALA A 159 5.56 -15.43 30.03
CA ALA A 159 6.92 -15.88 30.21
C ALA A 159 7.77 -15.77 28.93
N MET A 160 9.10 -15.81 29.12
CA MET A 160 10.09 -15.91 28.05
C MET A 160 10.90 -17.20 28.22
N VAL A 161 11.46 -17.72 27.12
CA VAL A 161 12.24 -18.97 27.11
C VAL A 161 13.65 -18.65 26.64
N GLU A 162 14.65 -19.40 27.13
CA GLU A 162 16.02 -19.26 26.66
C GLU A 162 16.13 -19.70 25.18
N THR A 163 16.78 -18.89 24.37
CA THR A 163 16.86 -19.04 22.90
C THR A 163 18.15 -19.72 22.43
N LYS A 164 19.03 -20.13 23.35
CA LYS A 164 20.31 -20.75 23.01
C LYS A 164 20.10 -22.14 22.41
N PRO A 165 20.74 -22.47 21.27
CA PRO A 165 20.69 -23.80 20.69
C PRO A 165 20.98 -24.91 21.72
N ASP A 166 20.15 -25.95 21.71
CA ASP A 166 20.27 -27.13 22.59
C ASP A 166 20.49 -28.40 21.74
N PRO A 167 21.75 -28.81 21.53
CA PRO A 167 22.06 -30.03 20.81
C PRO A 167 21.48 -31.30 21.47
N ALA A 168 21.39 -31.34 22.80
CA ALA A 168 20.89 -32.51 23.52
C ALA A 168 19.39 -32.71 23.28
N LEU A 169 18.62 -31.62 23.24
CA LEU A 169 17.22 -31.66 22.83
C LEU A 169 17.07 -32.16 21.38
N SER A 170 17.92 -31.67 20.47
CA SER A 170 17.92 -32.08 19.07
C SER A 170 18.19 -33.58 18.91
N ASP A 171 19.23 -34.10 19.57
CA ASP A 171 19.58 -35.52 19.55
C ASP A 171 18.48 -36.40 20.16
N ARG A 172 17.86 -35.94 21.26
CA ARG A 172 16.73 -36.63 21.90
C ARG A 172 15.54 -36.77 20.96
N LEU A 173 15.17 -35.69 20.26
CA LEU A 173 14.07 -35.75 19.30
C LEU A 173 14.46 -36.60 18.08
N ALA A 174 15.67 -36.46 17.56
CA ALA A 174 16.18 -37.27 16.45
C ALA A 174 16.08 -38.78 16.69
N ALA A 175 16.27 -39.23 17.94
CA ALA A 175 16.15 -40.63 18.33
C ALA A 175 14.70 -41.16 18.39
N LEU A 176 13.71 -40.27 18.49
CA LEU A 176 12.29 -40.63 18.64
C LEU A 176 11.54 -40.77 17.31
N GLY A 177 11.97 -40.09 16.25
CA GLY A 177 11.33 -40.16 14.94
C GLY A 177 11.57 -38.93 14.05
N ASP A 178 10.75 -38.80 13.01
CA ASP A 178 10.88 -37.73 12.01
C ASP A 178 9.80 -36.64 12.12
N VAL A 179 8.61 -36.99 12.62
CA VAL A 179 7.46 -36.07 12.68
C VAL A 179 6.96 -35.99 14.12
N PHE A 180 6.89 -34.76 14.61
CA PHE A 180 6.48 -34.44 15.97
C PHE A 180 5.33 -33.44 15.95
N ILE A 181 4.43 -33.55 16.92
CA ILE A 181 3.42 -32.52 17.19
C ILE A 181 3.49 -32.10 18.66
N THR A 182 3.43 -30.79 18.87
CA THR A 182 3.57 -30.17 20.19
C THR A 182 2.71 -28.92 20.30
N GLN A 183 2.61 -28.39 21.52
CA GLN A 183 1.77 -27.25 21.87
C GLN A 183 2.47 -25.93 21.57
N GLY A 184 1.70 -24.95 21.09
CA GLY A 184 2.09 -23.55 21.20
C GLY A 184 1.77 -22.97 22.58
N PHE A 185 2.11 -21.69 22.80
CA PHE A 185 1.63 -20.86 23.91
C PHE A 185 2.08 -21.25 25.33
N ILE A 186 2.57 -22.48 25.57
CA ILE A 186 2.88 -22.99 26.92
C ILE A 186 4.37 -23.31 27.10
N ALA A 187 4.86 -23.18 28.33
CA ALA A 187 6.21 -23.54 28.75
C ALA A 187 6.23 -23.99 30.23
N ARG A 188 7.40 -24.39 30.75
CA ARG A 188 7.60 -24.76 32.16
C ARG A 188 8.62 -23.85 32.82
N GLU A 189 8.33 -23.35 34.01
CA GLU A 189 9.31 -22.61 34.81
C GLU A 189 10.15 -23.55 35.72
N SER A 190 11.18 -22.98 36.36
CA SER A 190 12.13 -23.73 37.20
C SER A 190 11.51 -24.49 38.37
N GLU A 191 10.40 -24.02 38.95
CA GLU A 191 9.69 -24.72 40.04
C GLU A 191 8.70 -25.78 39.51
N GLY A 192 8.69 -26.02 38.19
CA GLY A 192 7.87 -27.05 37.54
C GLY A 192 6.44 -26.64 37.21
N ARG A 193 6.03 -25.39 37.51
CA ARG A 193 4.68 -24.89 37.16
C ARG A 193 4.55 -24.64 35.66
N THR A 194 3.31 -24.73 35.17
CA THR A 194 2.97 -24.36 33.78
C THR A 194 2.88 -22.85 33.68
N VAL A 195 3.52 -22.28 32.68
CA VAL A 195 3.45 -20.85 32.35
C VAL A 195 3.02 -20.65 30.90
N LEU A 196 2.43 -19.49 30.63
CA LEU A 196 2.00 -19.09 29.29
C LEU A 196 2.98 -18.08 28.70
N LEU A 197 3.10 -18.06 27.38
CA LEU A 197 3.99 -17.15 26.64
C LEU A 197 3.32 -15.83 26.26
N GLY A 198 2.06 -15.60 26.67
CA GLY A 198 1.31 -14.39 26.38
C GLY A 198 0.73 -14.34 24.96
N ARG A 199 0.33 -13.14 24.50
CA ARG A 199 -0.22 -12.94 23.15
C ARG A 199 0.77 -13.40 22.08
N GLY A 200 0.26 -14.01 21.02
CA GLY A 200 1.08 -14.61 19.95
C GLY A 200 1.95 -15.77 20.42
N GLY A 201 1.63 -16.39 21.57
CA GLY A 201 2.49 -17.40 22.17
C GLY A 201 2.71 -18.62 21.29
N SER A 202 1.79 -19.01 20.40
CA SER A 202 2.02 -20.12 19.48
C SER A 202 3.05 -19.81 18.39
N ASP A 203 3.05 -18.58 17.82
CA ASP A 203 4.08 -18.15 16.87
C ASP A 203 5.45 -18.08 17.57
N THR A 204 5.43 -17.60 18.81
CA THR A 204 6.62 -17.49 19.66
C THR A 204 7.16 -18.88 20.04
N SER A 205 6.31 -19.86 20.36
CA SER A 205 6.72 -21.26 20.60
C SER A 205 7.43 -21.86 19.40
N ALA A 206 6.87 -21.69 18.19
CA ALA A 206 7.48 -22.20 16.96
C ALA A 206 8.86 -21.59 16.72
N SER A 207 9.02 -20.33 17.10
CA SER A 207 10.27 -19.59 17.01
C SER A 207 11.29 -20.06 18.05
N TYR A 208 10.86 -20.35 19.28
CA TYR A 208 11.73 -20.97 20.29
C TYR A 208 12.20 -22.36 19.85
N PHE A 209 11.30 -23.22 19.37
CA PHE A 209 11.72 -24.51 18.81
C PHE A 209 12.68 -24.34 17.63
N GLY A 210 12.43 -23.39 16.73
CA GLY A 210 13.34 -23.06 15.63
C GLY A 210 14.74 -22.70 16.10
N ALA A 211 14.85 -21.85 17.12
CA ALA A 211 16.11 -21.42 17.70
C ALA A 211 16.84 -22.55 18.45
N LEU A 212 16.13 -23.26 19.34
CA LEU A 212 16.67 -24.36 20.14
C LEU A 212 17.21 -25.49 19.27
N LEU A 213 16.49 -25.85 18.20
CA LEU A 213 16.84 -26.96 17.31
C LEU A 213 17.76 -26.55 16.16
N ARG A 214 18.06 -25.25 15.99
CA ARG A 214 18.68 -24.69 14.77
C ARG A 214 17.99 -25.20 13.50
N ALA A 215 16.67 -25.04 13.45
CA ALA A 215 15.88 -25.51 12.33
C ALA A 215 16.34 -24.89 11.02
N LEU A 216 16.17 -25.61 9.90
CA LEU A 216 16.43 -25.09 8.56
C LEU A 216 15.57 -23.84 8.27
N ARG A 217 14.31 -23.88 8.70
CA ARG A 217 13.34 -22.78 8.60
C ARG A 217 12.19 -22.98 9.57
N VAL A 218 11.56 -21.88 9.99
CA VAL A 218 10.27 -21.89 10.69
C VAL A 218 9.18 -21.46 9.72
N GLU A 219 8.09 -22.21 9.64
CA GLU A 219 6.94 -21.87 8.78
C GLU A 219 5.74 -21.52 9.67
N ILE A 220 5.19 -20.33 9.49
CA ILE A 220 3.95 -19.85 10.11
C ILE A 220 2.84 -19.91 9.05
N TRP A 221 1.91 -20.84 9.25
CA TRP A 221 0.78 -21.04 8.35
C TRP A 221 -0.44 -20.28 8.88
N THR A 222 -0.94 -19.35 8.07
CA THR A 222 -2.07 -18.46 8.36
C THR A 222 -3.11 -18.52 7.24
N ASP A 223 -4.06 -17.60 7.23
CA ASP A 223 -5.14 -17.41 6.24
C ASP A 223 -4.79 -16.43 5.09
N VAL A 224 -3.55 -15.95 5.05
CA VAL A 224 -3.02 -15.03 4.03
C VAL A 224 -1.63 -15.47 3.57
N ALA A 225 -1.27 -15.14 2.34
CA ALA A 225 -0.01 -15.56 1.73
C ALA A 225 1.22 -15.02 2.45
N GLY A 226 1.12 -13.88 3.13
CA GLY A 226 2.25 -13.27 3.80
C GLY A 226 1.94 -11.88 4.34
N MET A 227 2.99 -11.09 4.52
CA MET A 227 2.91 -9.67 4.87
C MET A 227 2.71 -8.82 3.62
N PHE A 228 1.96 -7.74 3.72
CA PHE A 228 1.66 -6.86 2.58
C PHE A 228 2.12 -5.42 2.84
N THR A 229 2.28 -4.64 1.77
CA THR A 229 2.67 -3.23 1.82
C THR A 229 1.66 -2.32 2.54
N ALA A 230 0.41 -2.77 2.67
CA ALA A 230 -0.64 -2.14 3.45
C ALA A 230 -1.64 -3.21 3.90
N ASN A 231 -2.58 -2.86 4.78
CA ASN A 231 -3.66 -3.78 5.13
C ASN A 231 -4.51 -4.09 3.89
N PRO A 232 -4.53 -5.34 3.39
CA PRO A 232 -5.20 -5.64 2.12
C PRO A 232 -6.72 -5.49 2.13
N ARG A 233 -7.32 -5.47 3.33
CA ARG A 233 -8.76 -5.22 3.50
C ARG A 233 -9.13 -3.75 3.33
N GLN A 234 -8.16 -2.84 3.46
CA GLN A 234 -8.32 -1.40 3.29
C GLN A 234 -7.75 -0.94 1.93
N VAL A 235 -6.70 -1.60 1.44
CA VAL A 235 -6.01 -1.22 0.20
C VAL A 235 -5.92 -2.43 -0.73
N SER A 236 -6.76 -2.45 -1.76
CA SER A 236 -6.81 -3.54 -2.75
C SER A 236 -5.50 -3.70 -3.55
N GLY A 237 -4.81 -2.58 -3.80
CA GLY A 237 -3.49 -2.52 -4.43
C GLY A 237 -2.32 -2.94 -3.54
N ALA A 238 -2.57 -3.36 -2.28
CA ALA A 238 -1.50 -3.79 -1.38
C ALA A 238 -0.74 -4.98 -1.97
N ARG A 239 0.59 -4.94 -2.00
CA ARG A 239 1.44 -5.96 -2.62
C ARG A 239 2.07 -6.88 -1.59
N LEU A 240 2.24 -8.15 -1.93
CA LEU A 240 2.91 -9.12 -1.08
C LEU A 240 4.38 -8.72 -0.89
N LEU A 241 4.86 -8.71 0.35
CA LEU A 241 6.27 -8.54 0.66
C LEU A 241 6.94 -9.91 0.59
N GLN A 242 7.72 -10.18 -0.45
CA GLN A 242 8.34 -11.49 -0.66
C GLN A 242 9.52 -11.72 0.28
N LYS A 243 10.30 -10.67 0.58
CA LYS A 243 11.50 -10.75 1.42
C LYS A 243 11.60 -9.56 2.36
N LEU A 244 11.88 -9.85 3.63
CA LEU A 244 12.09 -8.85 4.68
C LEU A 244 13.24 -9.27 5.58
N ASP A 245 13.90 -8.29 6.20
CA ASP A 245 14.78 -8.58 7.33
C ASP A 245 13.98 -8.64 8.64
N TYR A 246 14.62 -9.15 9.69
CA TYR A 246 13.97 -9.29 10.99
C TYR A 246 13.55 -7.95 11.62
N GLU A 247 14.29 -6.87 11.37
CA GLU A 247 14.01 -5.57 11.98
C GLU A 247 12.82 -4.92 11.27
N GLU A 248 12.82 -4.90 9.93
CA GLU A 248 11.71 -4.46 9.09
C GLU A 248 10.44 -5.24 9.41
N ALA A 249 10.51 -6.57 9.44
CA ALA A 249 9.35 -7.39 9.77
C ALA A 249 8.83 -7.15 11.19
N GLN A 250 9.73 -6.87 12.14
CA GLN A 250 9.36 -6.55 13.52
C GLN A 250 8.63 -5.22 13.61
N GLU A 251 9.10 -4.19 12.91
CA GLU A 251 8.44 -2.89 12.84
C GLU A 251 7.06 -3.01 12.16
N ILE A 252 6.94 -3.72 11.03
CA ILE A 252 5.64 -3.90 10.35
C ILE A 252 4.66 -4.67 11.25
N ALA A 253 5.12 -5.73 11.94
CA ALA A 253 4.29 -6.52 12.83
C ALA A 253 3.86 -5.77 14.09
N SER A 254 4.71 -4.88 14.63
CA SER A 254 4.35 -4.06 15.80
C SER A 254 3.38 -2.94 15.43
N THR A 255 3.48 -2.35 14.24
CA THR A 255 2.75 -1.13 13.88
C THR A 255 1.31 -1.34 13.42
N GLY A 256 0.84 -2.58 13.29
CA GLY A 256 -0.56 -2.90 13.03
C GLY A 256 -0.81 -4.08 12.08
N ALA A 257 0.23 -4.68 11.49
CA ALA A 257 0.07 -5.84 10.62
C ALA A 257 -0.18 -7.12 11.45
N LYS A 258 -1.45 -7.53 11.56
CA LYS A 258 -1.89 -8.69 12.37
C LYS A 258 -1.60 -10.07 11.75
N VAL A 259 -0.55 -10.20 10.95
CA VAL A 259 -0.19 -11.46 10.27
C VAL A 259 0.67 -12.36 11.17
N LEU A 260 1.57 -11.77 11.95
CA LEU A 260 2.45 -12.46 12.88
C LEU A 260 2.67 -11.63 14.13
N HIS A 261 2.94 -12.28 15.26
CA HIS A 261 3.25 -11.56 16.49
C HIS A 261 4.73 -11.16 16.56
N PRO A 262 5.11 -9.89 16.82
CA PRO A 262 6.50 -9.42 16.74
C PRO A 262 7.48 -10.17 17.65
N ARG A 263 7.00 -10.69 18.80
CA ARG A 263 7.81 -11.51 19.73
C ARG A 263 8.40 -12.79 19.10
N CYS A 264 7.83 -13.29 18.01
CA CYS A 264 8.32 -14.50 17.36
C CYS A 264 9.64 -14.26 16.58
N LEU A 265 9.96 -13.01 16.23
CA LEU A 265 11.13 -12.71 15.40
C LEU A 265 12.44 -12.70 16.18
N SER A 266 12.45 -12.23 17.43
CA SER A 266 13.69 -12.09 18.21
C SER A 266 14.44 -13.42 18.42
N PRO A 267 13.80 -14.55 18.79
CA PRO A 267 14.48 -15.84 18.91
C PRO A 267 15.18 -16.30 17.63
N LEU A 268 14.56 -16.01 16.48
CA LEU A 268 15.05 -16.43 15.17
C LEU A 268 16.16 -15.51 14.65
N ARG A 269 16.13 -14.22 15.02
CA ARG A 269 17.19 -13.26 14.68
C ARG A 269 18.53 -13.64 15.30
N GLU A 270 18.53 -14.02 16.57
CA GLU A 270 19.75 -14.42 17.30
C GLU A 270 20.37 -15.70 16.73
N SER A 271 19.51 -16.68 16.40
CA SER A 271 19.91 -17.97 15.81
C SER A 271 20.10 -17.93 14.29
N ARG A 272 19.71 -16.82 13.64
CA ARG A 272 19.68 -16.62 12.18
C ARG A 272 18.87 -17.67 11.40
N VAL A 273 17.80 -18.18 12.01
CA VAL A 273 16.88 -19.15 11.38
C VAL A 273 15.82 -18.40 10.58
N PRO A 274 15.64 -18.63 9.27
CA PRO A 274 14.65 -17.93 8.48
C PRO A 274 13.21 -18.31 8.87
N LEU A 275 12.30 -17.34 8.81
CA LEU A 275 10.86 -17.52 9.04
C LEU A 275 10.10 -17.31 7.74
N LEU A 276 9.21 -18.23 7.40
CA LEU A 276 8.31 -18.13 6.25
C LEU A 276 6.88 -17.95 6.74
N VAL A 277 6.17 -16.98 6.19
CA VAL A 277 4.73 -16.82 6.36
C VAL A 277 4.04 -17.35 5.11
N LYS A 278 3.09 -18.27 5.28
CA LYS A 278 2.39 -18.95 4.17
C LYS A 278 0.89 -19.05 4.40
N ASP A 279 0.13 -19.20 3.31
CA ASP A 279 -1.33 -19.45 3.34
C ASP A 279 -1.64 -20.94 3.43
N THR A 280 -2.42 -21.34 4.44
CA THR A 280 -2.87 -22.72 4.67
C THR A 280 -3.80 -23.22 3.56
N ASN A 281 -4.56 -22.33 2.92
CA ASN A 281 -5.53 -22.68 1.87
C ASN A 281 -4.92 -22.62 0.47
N ARG A 282 -3.79 -21.92 0.32
CA ARG A 282 -3.07 -21.73 -0.95
C ARG A 282 -1.58 -22.00 -0.78
N PRO A 283 -1.19 -23.26 -0.48
CA PRO A 283 0.18 -23.62 -0.17
C PRO A 283 1.17 -23.43 -1.32
N GLU A 284 0.66 -23.34 -2.56
CA GLU A 284 1.41 -23.07 -3.79
C GLU A 284 1.99 -21.65 -3.85
N LEU A 285 1.42 -20.69 -3.12
CA LEU A 285 1.96 -19.33 -3.04
C LEU A 285 3.30 -19.35 -2.29
N GLU A 286 4.27 -18.57 -2.78
CA GLU A 286 5.61 -18.51 -2.17
C GLU A 286 5.59 -17.89 -0.77
N GLY A 287 4.79 -16.83 -0.61
CA GLY A 287 4.59 -16.11 0.65
C GLY A 287 5.70 -15.11 0.99
N THR A 288 5.88 -14.83 2.28
CA THR A 288 6.91 -13.90 2.79
C THR A 288 8.04 -14.64 3.49
N VAL A 289 9.28 -14.37 3.10
CA VAL A 289 10.49 -14.87 3.75
C VAL A 289 11.12 -13.77 4.61
N ILE A 290 11.35 -14.06 5.89
CA ILE A 290 12.02 -13.16 6.84
C ILE A 290 13.35 -13.79 7.25
N GLY A 291 14.47 -13.09 7.02
CA GLY A 291 15.79 -13.66 7.23
C GLY A 291 16.95 -12.66 7.31
N PRO A 292 18.19 -13.16 7.50
CA PRO A 292 19.37 -12.33 7.74
C PRO A 292 19.94 -11.62 6.48
N GLN A 293 19.37 -11.83 5.29
CA GLN A 293 19.88 -11.30 4.02
C GLN A 293 18.87 -10.35 3.33
N VAL A 294 19.03 -9.04 3.53
CA VAL A 294 18.38 -7.97 2.73
C VAL A 294 19.35 -6.80 2.44
N ARG A 295 20.67 -7.01 2.60
CA ARG A 295 21.67 -5.92 2.71
C ARG A 295 21.99 -5.13 1.43
N GLU A 296 21.45 -5.50 0.27
CA GLU A 296 21.79 -4.88 -1.02
C GLU A 296 20.71 -3.96 -1.62
N HIS A 297 19.67 -3.60 -0.86
CA HIS A 297 18.58 -2.77 -1.39
C HIS A 297 18.76 -1.29 -1.07
N ALA A 298 18.40 -0.43 -2.03
CA ALA A 298 18.33 1.01 -1.83
C ALA A 298 17.30 1.36 -0.73
N PRO A 299 17.41 2.54 -0.09
CA PRO A 299 16.38 3.05 0.81
C PRO A 299 14.99 2.97 0.18
N SER A 300 14.02 2.41 0.91
CA SER A 300 12.64 2.27 0.42
C SER A 300 11.68 2.04 1.57
N VAL A 301 10.49 2.62 1.45
CA VAL A 301 9.31 2.28 2.26
C VAL A 301 8.83 0.90 1.84
N LYS A 302 8.63 0.00 2.81
CA LYS A 302 8.13 -1.37 2.59
C LYS A 302 6.65 -1.47 2.89
N ALA A 303 6.18 -0.81 3.93
CA ALA A 303 4.78 -0.86 4.30
C ALA A 303 4.27 0.44 4.91
N VAL A 304 2.98 0.66 4.79
CA VAL A 304 2.20 1.64 5.55
C VAL A 304 1.15 0.89 6.38
N SER A 305 1.04 1.24 7.66
CA SER A 305 0.08 0.62 8.57
C SER A 305 -0.56 1.66 9.47
N ALA A 306 -1.81 1.43 9.87
CA ALA A 306 -2.49 2.26 10.86
C ALA A 306 -2.90 1.46 12.09
N ARG A 307 -2.82 2.11 13.26
CA ARG A 307 -3.36 1.59 14.53
C ARG A 307 -4.33 2.61 15.12
N LYS A 308 -5.59 2.21 15.30
CA LYS A 308 -6.69 3.02 15.84
C LYS A 308 -6.85 2.86 17.35
N GLY A 309 -7.60 3.74 17.99
CA GLY A 309 -7.92 3.71 19.42
C GLY A 309 -6.80 4.22 20.33
N ILE A 310 -5.83 4.93 19.77
CA ILE A 310 -4.70 5.45 20.54
C ILE A 310 -5.16 6.63 21.37
N THR A 311 -4.70 6.67 22.63
CA THR A 311 -4.87 7.82 23.51
C THR A 311 -3.55 8.55 23.67
N LEU A 312 -3.53 9.86 23.44
CA LEU A 312 -2.37 10.70 23.70
C LEU A 312 -2.51 11.43 25.03
N ILE A 313 -1.41 11.48 25.77
CA ILE A 313 -1.27 12.30 26.98
C ILE A 313 -0.16 13.32 26.70
N SER A 314 -0.56 14.58 26.53
CA SER A 314 0.35 15.71 26.39
C SER A 314 0.54 16.39 27.74
N MET A 315 1.81 16.60 28.09
CA MET A 315 2.27 17.09 29.39
C MET A 315 3.12 18.34 29.16
N GLU A 316 2.62 19.48 29.60
CA GLU A 316 3.27 20.78 29.43
C GLU A 316 3.81 21.28 30.77
N SER A 317 5.06 21.74 30.79
CA SER A 317 5.65 22.40 31.95
C SER A 317 6.71 23.44 31.54
N VAL A 318 6.60 24.65 32.09
CA VAL A 318 7.56 25.75 31.86
C VAL A 318 8.93 25.44 32.50
N GLY A 319 8.96 24.57 33.52
CA GLY A 319 10.17 24.22 34.29
C GLY A 319 11.00 23.08 33.68
N MET A 320 10.53 22.41 32.63
CA MET A 320 11.21 21.25 32.03
C MET A 320 12.66 21.55 31.61
N TRP A 321 12.91 22.75 31.08
CA TRP A 321 14.18 23.11 30.44
C TRP A 321 15.39 23.15 31.39
N GLN A 322 15.21 23.06 32.70
CA GLN A 322 16.30 23.05 33.69
C GLN A 322 16.05 22.12 34.89
N GLN A 323 14.93 21.40 34.92
CA GLN A 323 14.56 20.53 36.02
C GLN A 323 15.11 19.12 35.80
N VAL A 324 16.18 18.78 36.52
CA VAL A 324 16.72 17.41 36.55
C VAL A 324 15.66 16.44 37.07
N GLY A 325 15.41 15.37 36.33
CA GLY A 325 14.52 14.29 36.76
C GLY A 325 13.05 14.40 36.33
N PHE A 326 12.62 15.48 35.67
CA PHE A 326 11.21 15.64 35.26
C PHE A 326 10.67 14.44 34.46
N LEU A 327 11.40 13.98 33.43
CA LEU A 327 11.00 12.79 32.65
C LEU A 327 10.97 11.53 33.52
N ALA A 328 11.90 11.39 34.47
CA ALA A 328 11.92 10.25 35.38
C ALA A 328 10.70 10.25 36.30
N ASP A 329 10.30 11.41 36.82
CA ASP A 329 9.11 11.58 37.66
C ASP A 329 7.83 11.27 36.88
N VAL A 330 7.73 11.75 35.64
CA VAL A 330 6.62 11.45 34.72
C VAL A 330 6.53 9.95 34.47
N PHE A 331 7.61 9.30 33.99
CA PHE A 331 7.60 7.86 33.72
C PHE A 331 7.43 7.01 34.98
N ALA A 332 7.79 7.52 36.16
CA ALA A 332 7.50 6.87 37.43
C ALA A 332 5.99 6.78 37.70
N GLN A 333 5.20 7.79 37.30
CA GLN A 333 3.74 7.73 37.40
C GLN A 333 3.17 6.64 36.46
N PHE A 334 3.60 6.60 35.20
CA PHE A 334 3.19 5.52 34.28
C PHE A 334 3.52 4.13 34.84
N LYS A 335 4.73 3.98 35.41
CA LYS A 335 5.16 2.75 36.10
C LYS A 335 4.27 2.40 37.28
N GLN A 336 3.89 3.36 38.11
CA GLN A 336 3.02 3.14 39.29
C GLN A 336 1.63 2.67 38.88
N HIS A 337 1.09 3.23 37.79
CA HIS A 337 -0.20 2.86 37.21
C HIS A 337 -0.14 1.61 36.33
N GLY A 338 1.05 1.05 36.10
CA GLY A 338 1.25 -0.15 35.28
C GLY A 338 0.95 0.05 33.79
N LEU A 339 1.08 1.28 33.30
CA LEU A 339 0.79 1.66 31.92
C LEU A 339 2.07 1.67 31.07
N SER A 340 2.05 0.95 29.96
CA SER A 340 3.09 0.91 28.92
C SER A 340 2.94 2.09 27.97
N VAL A 341 4.03 2.80 27.71
CA VAL A 341 4.11 3.90 26.74
C VAL A 341 4.64 3.36 25.41
N ASP A 342 3.97 3.70 24.31
CA ASP A 342 4.31 3.22 22.96
C ASP A 342 5.16 4.25 22.20
N LEU A 343 4.60 5.44 21.92
CA LEU A 343 5.27 6.53 21.21
C LEU A 343 5.56 7.69 22.17
N ILE A 344 6.68 8.37 21.91
CA ILE A 344 7.09 9.56 22.65
C ILE A 344 7.49 10.64 21.65
N GLY A 345 7.01 11.87 21.86
CA GLY A 345 7.51 13.08 21.23
C GLY A 345 7.77 14.15 22.28
N SER A 346 8.92 14.79 22.19
CA SER A 346 9.35 15.81 23.15
C SER A 346 9.75 17.11 22.44
N ALA A 347 9.38 18.22 23.06
CA ALA A 347 9.89 19.56 22.81
C ALA A 347 10.49 20.12 24.11
N GLU A 348 11.00 21.35 24.09
CA GLU A 348 11.64 21.98 25.25
C GLU A 348 10.71 22.11 26.48
N THR A 349 9.40 22.24 26.25
CA THR A 349 8.40 22.50 27.30
C THR A 349 7.19 21.55 27.28
N ASN A 350 7.17 20.58 26.36
CA ASN A 350 6.06 19.65 26.18
C ASN A 350 6.57 18.24 25.90
N VAL A 351 5.95 17.25 26.52
CA VAL A 351 6.14 15.83 26.22
C VAL A 351 4.78 15.23 25.93
N THR A 352 4.63 14.62 24.75
CA THR A 352 3.43 13.88 24.38
C THR A 352 3.78 12.41 24.28
N VAL A 353 3.00 11.58 24.95
CA VAL A 353 3.15 10.12 24.93
C VAL A 353 1.87 9.45 24.46
N SER A 354 1.99 8.31 23.78
CA SER A 354 0.84 7.50 23.39
C SER A 354 0.66 6.29 24.29
N LEU A 355 -0.60 5.95 24.54
CA LEU A 355 -1.05 4.74 25.21
C LEU A 355 -1.87 3.90 24.23
N ASP A 356 -1.49 2.62 24.09
CA ASP A 356 -2.19 1.65 23.26
C ASP A 356 -3.18 0.81 24.11
N PRO A 357 -4.48 0.75 23.76
CA PRO A 357 -5.48 -0.07 24.44
C PRO A 357 -5.31 -1.59 24.26
N THR A 358 -4.47 -2.05 23.32
CA THR A 358 -4.20 -3.48 23.12
C THR A 358 -3.14 -4.01 24.09
N GLU A 359 -2.22 -3.14 24.51
CA GLU A 359 -1.19 -3.43 25.52
C GLU A 359 -1.63 -3.05 26.94
N ASN A 360 -2.47 -2.03 27.06
CA ASN A 360 -2.96 -1.51 28.33
C ASN A 360 -4.46 -1.79 28.51
N LEU A 361 -4.86 -2.17 29.73
CA LEU A 361 -6.28 -2.14 30.12
C LEU A 361 -6.67 -0.67 30.35
N LEU A 362 -6.94 0.05 29.27
CA LEU A 362 -7.37 1.44 29.32
C LEU A 362 -8.88 1.48 29.61
N ASP A 363 -9.24 1.66 30.88
CA ASP A 363 -10.55 2.18 31.26
C ASP A 363 -10.46 3.69 31.55
N SER A 364 -11.61 4.37 31.50
CA SER A 364 -11.68 5.81 31.74
C SER A 364 -11.17 6.20 33.13
N ASP A 365 -11.30 5.29 34.10
CA ASP A 365 -10.88 5.51 35.49
C ASP A 365 -9.35 5.49 35.63
N ALA A 366 -8.65 4.55 34.97
CA ALA A 366 -7.19 4.48 34.97
C ALA A 366 -6.55 5.70 34.30
N ILE A 367 -7.10 6.18 33.17
CA ILE A 367 -6.61 7.38 32.50
C ILE A 367 -6.85 8.62 33.37
N ALA A 368 -8.02 8.74 34.00
CA ALA A 368 -8.33 9.85 34.90
C ALA A 368 -7.43 9.86 36.14
N ALA A 369 -7.13 8.68 36.72
CA ALA A 369 -6.22 8.54 37.84
C ALA A 369 -4.78 8.95 37.47
N LEU A 370 -4.26 8.47 36.35
CA LEU A 370 -2.95 8.86 35.84
C LEU A 370 -2.89 10.38 35.57
N ALA A 371 -3.90 10.95 34.90
CA ALA A 371 -3.95 12.37 34.61
C ALA A 371 -3.99 13.22 35.90
N GLY A 372 -4.71 12.76 36.93
CA GLY A 372 -4.76 13.42 38.24
C GLY A 372 -3.41 13.42 38.96
N ASP A 373 -2.63 12.34 38.87
CA ASP A 373 -1.30 12.27 39.46
C ASP A 373 -0.27 13.09 38.68
N LEU A 374 -0.31 13.04 37.34
CA LEU A 374 0.55 13.87 36.47
C LEU A 374 0.25 15.37 36.63
N ALA A 375 -1.01 15.74 36.88
CA ALA A 375 -1.45 17.12 37.08
C ALA A 375 -0.79 17.81 38.30
N LYS A 376 -0.21 17.04 39.23
CA LYS A 376 0.53 17.57 40.38
C LYS A 376 1.88 18.16 39.99
N VAL A 377 2.42 17.75 38.83
CA VAL A 377 3.79 18.07 38.40
C VAL A 377 3.80 18.84 37.07
N CYS A 378 2.77 18.71 36.24
CA CYS A 378 2.66 19.37 34.94
C CYS A 378 1.20 19.64 34.55
N ARG A 379 0.97 20.42 33.51
CA ARG A 379 -0.37 20.55 32.91
C ARG A 379 -0.61 19.38 31.96
N VAL A 380 -1.72 18.66 32.15
CA VAL A 380 -2.04 17.46 31.38
C VAL A 380 -3.19 17.72 30.42
N LYS A 381 -3.07 17.23 29.19
CA LYS A 381 -4.13 17.20 28.17
C LYS A 381 -4.23 15.79 27.61
N VAL A 382 -5.44 15.23 27.63
CA VAL A 382 -5.75 13.93 27.02
C VAL A 382 -6.40 14.17 25.65
N ILE A 383 -5.95 13.45 24.63
CA ILE A 383 -6.46 13.54 23.25
C ILE A 383 -6.82 12.12 22.78
N ALA A 384 -8.09 11.90 22.46
CA ALA A 384 -8.63 10.64 21.98
C ALA A 384 -9.99 10.89 21.27
N PRO A 385 -10.42 10.02 20.34
CA PRO A 385 -9.68 8.89 19.78
C PRO A 385 -8.70 9.33 18.68
N CYS A 386 -7.46 8.82 18.74
CA CYS A 386 -6.43 9.07 17.74
C CYS A 386 -6.01 7.77 17.05
N ALA A 387 -5.30 7.92 15.92
CA ALA A 387 -4.69 6.80 15.23
C ALA A 387 -3.24 7.11 14.83
N ALA A 388 -2.37 6.11 14.94
CA ALA A 388 -0.99 6.19 14.48
C ALA A 388 -0.86 5.57 13.10
N ILE A 389 -0.46 6.39 12.12
CA ILE A 389 -0.09 5.97 10.76
C ILE A 389 1.43 5.86 10.73
N THR A 390 1.93 4.65 10.48
CA THR A 390 3.38 4.38 10.44
C THR A 390 3.80 4.00 9.03
N LEU A 391 4.80 4.72 8.52
CA LEU A 391 5.58 4.34 7.35
C LEU A 391 6.76 3.50 7.84
N VAL A 392 6.86 2.25 7.38
CA VAL A 392 7.94 1.33 7.74
C VAL A 392 8.78 1.04 6.51
N GLY A 393 10.09 1.17 6.64
CA GLY A 393 11.04 0.98 5.55
C GLY A 393 12.48 1.02 6.04
N ARG A 394 13.43 1.16 5.12
CA ARG A 394 14.85 1.32 5.47
C ARG A 394 15.37 2.61 4.87
N GLY A 395 16.13 3.38 5.65
CA GLY A 395 16.69 4.63 5.17
C GLY A 395 15.68 5.80 5.17
N MET A 396 14.76 5.83 6.13
CA MET A 396 13.69 6.84 6.21
C MET A 396 14.21 8.28 6.15
N ARG A 397 15.33 8.59 6.84
CA ARG A 397 15.96 9.92 6.83
C ARG A 397 16.46 10.35 5.46
N SER A 398 17.05 9.44 4.69
CA SER A 398 17.50 9.76 3.33
C SER A 398 16.34 9.97 2.38
N MET A 399 15.17 9.40 2.66
CA MET A 399 13.97 9.51 1.82
C MET A 399 13.07 10.71 2.14
N LEU A 400 13.44 11.59 3.09
CA LEU A 400 12.60 12.74 3.44
C LEU A 400 12.24 13.63 2.23
N HIS A 401 13.14 13.73 1.24
CA HIS A 401 12.88 14.46 0.00
C HIS A 401 11.84 13.76 -0.89
N THR A 402 11.93 12.44 -1.02
CA THR A 402 10.99 11.57 -1.75
C THR A 402 9.62 11.54 -1.09
N LEU A 403 9.56 11.69 0.24
CA LEU A 403 8.32 11.73 1.02
C LEU A 403 7.64 13.11 0.98
N SER A 404 8.13 14.09 0.23
CA SER A 404 7.57 15.45 0.21
C SER A 404 6.08 15.48 -0.17
N SER A 405 5.66 14.73 -1.19
CA SER A 405 4.24 14.61 -1.58
C SER A 405 3.39 13.96 -0.47
N VAL A 406 3.93 12.95 0.19
CA VAL A 406 3.29 12.24 1.31
C VAL A 406 3.15 13.17 2.52
N LEU A 407 4.19 13.95 2.83
CA LEU A 407 4.20 14.94 3.91
C LEU A 407 3.23 16.08 3.65
N ALA A 408 3.03 16.48 2.40
CA ALA A 408 2.10 17.53 2.01
C ALA A 408 0.63 17.16 2.34
N GLU A 409 0.26 15.89 2.29
CA GLU A 409 -1.09 15.45 2.70
C GLU A 409 -1.37 15.69 4.18
N PHE A 410 -0.33 15.71 5.01
CA PHE A 410 -0.46 16.01 6.43
C PHE A 410 -0.57 17.51 6.73
N ASP A 411 -0.39 18.40 5.74
CA ASP A 411 -0.48 19.87 5.94
C ASP A 411 -1.93 20.31 6.25
N GLN A 412 -2.93 19.65 5.65
CA GLN A 412 -4.34 19.94 5.89
C GLN A 412 -4.91 19.20 7.11
N LEU A 413 -4.11 18.32 7.73
CA LEU A 413 -4.54 17.46 8.81
C LEU A 413 -3.98 17.93 10.15
N ARG A 414 -4.75 17.69 11.21
CA ARG A 414 -4.27 17.92 12.57
C ARG A 414 -3.36 16.78 13.01
N VAL A 415 -2.06 16.94 12.81
CA VAL A 415 -1.05 16.01 13.33
C VAL A 415 -0.76 16.33 14.80
N HIS A 416 -1.07 15.40 15.69
CA HIS A 416 -0.87 15.56 17.14
C HIS A 416 0.53 15.14 17.61
N LEU A 417 1.15 14.19 16.93
CA LEU A 417 2.48 13.66 17.26
C LEU A 417 3.17 13.16 15.99
N ILE A 418 4.45 13.47 15.84
CA ILE A 418 5.35 12.84 14.86
C ILE A 418 6.46 12.15 15.64
N SER A 419 6.70 10.88 15.35
CA SER A 419 7.77 10.10 15.97
C SER A 419 8.60 9.41 14.90
N GLN A 420 9.92 9.57 14.97
CA GLN A 420 10.86 8.87 14.09
C GLN A 420 11.77 8.00 14.93
N SER A 421 11.86 6.72 14.57
CA SER A 421 12.80 5.80 15.21
C SER A 421 14.27 6.19 14.99
N SER A 422 15.09 5.92 16.00
CA SER A 422 16.54 6.12 15.96
C SER A 422 17.25 5.13 15.03
N ASN A 423 16.66 3.94 14.84
CA ASN A 423 17.15 2.88 13.94
C ASN A 423 16.87 3.17 12.45
N ASN A 424 16.19 4.29 12.13
CA ASN A 424 15.92 4.74 10.77
C ASN A 424 14.99 3.80 9.97
N LEU A 425 14.12 3.04 10.68
CA LEU A 425 13.22 2.06 10.09
C LEU A 425 11.76 2.50 9.99
N ASN A 426 11.34 3.49 10.77
CA ASN A 426 9.96 3.93 10.76
C ASN A 426 9.83 5.45 10.91
N LEU A 427 8.69 5.97 10.45
CA LEU A 427 8.21 7.33 10.65
C LEU A 427 6.71 7.26 10.92
N THR A 428 6.29 7.75 12.08
CA THR A 428 4.92 7.65 12.57
C THR A 428 4.28 9.01 12.74
N PHE A 429 3.05 9.16 12.25
CA PHE A 429 2.19 10.32 12.41
C PHE A 429 0.96 9.92 13.21
N VAL A 430 0.64 10.66 14.27
CA VAL A 430 -0.61 10.47 15.03
C VAL A 430 -1.60 11.56 14.64
N VAL A 431 -2.75 11.14 14.13
CA VAL A 431 -3.83 11.99 13.61
C VAL A 431 -5.16 11.64 14.29
N ASP A 432 -6.21 12.41 14.02
CA ASP A 432 -7.57 12.05 14.41
C ASP A 432 -7.99 10.73 13.73
N GLU A 433 -8.78 9.90 14.41
CA GLU A 433 -9.07 8.53 13.94
C GLU A 433 -9.97 8.47 12.68
N ASP A 434 -10.81 9.48 12.47
CA ASP A 434 -11.82 9.55 11.41
C ASP A 434 -11.23 9.65 9.99
N VAL A 435 -10.02 10.22 9.86
CA VAL A 435 -9.37 10.38 8.55
C VAL A 435 -8.64 9.12 8.07
N VAL A 436 -8.44 8.12 8.93
CA VAL A 436 -7.54 6.98 8.64
C VAL A 436 -8.01 6.13 7.47
N ASP A 437 -9.31 5.85 7.40
CA ASP A 437 -9.84 4.89 6.40
C ASP A 437 -9.75 5.43 4.97
N THR A 438 -9.83 6.75 4.78
CA THR A 438 -9.65 7.41 3.49
C THR A 438 -8.18 7.70 3.21
N LEU A 439 -7.40 8.03 4.24
CA LEU A 439 -6.02 8.47 4.08
C LEU A 439 -5.06 7.30 3.77
N ILE A 440 -5.25 6.11 4.34
CA ILE A 440 -4.32 4.98 4.14
C ILE A 440 -4.23 4.52 2.68
N PRO A 441 -5.35 4.30 1.95
CA PRO A 441 -5.30 3.99 0.52
C PRO A 441 -4.58 5.09 -0.28
N HIS A 442 -4.91 6.35 0.00
CA HIS A 442 -4.32 7.50 -0.70
C HIS A 442 -2.80 7.61 -0.45
N LEU A 443 -2.35 7.48 0.80
CA LEU A 443 -0.93 7.50 1.14
C LEU A 443 -0.19 6.33 0.51
N HIS A 444 -0.81 5.14 0.43
CA HIS A 444 -0.20 3.98 -0.23
C HIS A 444 0.03 4.25 -1.72
N GLU A 445 -0.93 4.82 -2.42
CA GLU A 445 -0.77 5.25 -3.82
C GLU A 445 0.29 6.35 -3.98
N LEU A 446 0.29 7.37 -3.11
CA LEU A 446 1.30 8.42 -3.15
C LEU A 446 2.72 7.90 -2.90
N LEU A 447 2.87 6.93 -2.00
CA LEU A 447 4.16 6.29 -1.74
C LEU A 447 4.68 5.55 -2.97
N ILE A 448 3.79 4.92 -3.73
CA ILE A 448 4.12 4.29 -5.01
C ILE A 448 4.47 5.36 -6.04
N SER A 449 3.60 6.35 -6.24
CA SER A 449 3.75 7.37 -7.28
C SER A 449 5.01 8.21 -7.08
N ALA A 450 5.37 8.50 -5.84
CA ALA A 450 6.60 9.21 -5.45
C ALA A 450 7.87 8.34 -5.55
N GLY A 451 7.75 7.04 -5.83
CA GLY A 451 8.88 6.10 -5.88
C GLY A 451 9.48 5.76 -4.50
N ALA A 452 8.84 6.15 -3.39
CA ALA A 452 9.27 5.79 -2.05
C ALA A 452 9.00 4.30 -1.76
N LEU A 453 7.87 3.78 -2.25
CA LEU A 453 7.49 2.36 -2.20
C LEU A 453 7.75 1.75 -3.58
N ARG A 454 8.88 1.06 -3.68
CA ARG A 454 9.47 0.61 -4.95
C ARG A 454 8.86 -0.70 -5.47
N THR A 455 7.59 -0.68 -5.83
CA THR A 455 6.83 -1.86 -6.31
C THR A 455 7.40 -2.50 -7.58
N ASP A 456 8.34 -1.82 -8.26
CA ASP A 456 9.10 -2.32 -9.40
C ASP A 456 10.19 -3.34 -9.00
N ASP A 457 10.58 -3.41 -7.73
CA ASP A 457 11.51 -4.44 -7.25
C ASP A 457 10.80 -5.78 -7.03
N SER A 458 10.71 -6.59 -8.09
CA SER A 458 10.10 -7.92 -8.08
C SER A 458 10.82 -8.95 -7.22
N ALA A 459 11.96 -8.62 -6.59
CA ALA A 459 12.61 -9.49 -5.61
C ALA A 459 12.08 -9.24 -4.18
N LEU A 460 11.46 -8.08 -3.96
CA LEU A 460 10.92 -7.62 -2.67
C LEU A 460 9.39 -7.57 -2.68
N PHE A 461 8.78 -7.19 -3.80
CA PHE A 461 7.34 -6.99 -3.93
C PHE A 461 6.74 -7.98 -4.93
N GLY A 462 5.86 -8.84 -4.45
CA GLY A 462 5.10 -9.80 -5.24
C GLY A 462 3.80 -9.21 -5.82
N PRO A 463 2.86 -10.07 -6.24
CA PRO A 463 1.57 -9.63 -6.78
C PRO A 463 0.73 -8.84 -5.77
N SER A 464 -0.23 -8.06 -6.27
CA SER A 464 -1.20 -7.35 -5.42
C SER A 464 -2.18 -8.31 -4.77
N TRP A 465 -2.82 -7.89 -3.69
CA TRP A 465 -3.88 -8.63 -3.03
C TRP A 465 -5.03 -8.95 -3.98
N GLN A 466 -5.43 -7.98 -4.81
CA GLN A 466 -6.46 -8.19 -5.82
C GLN A 466 -6.05 -9.25 -6.86
N SER A 467 -4.78 -9.30 -7.26
CA SER A 467 -4.28 -10.34 -8.17
C SER A 467 -4.26 -11.73 -7.52
N LEU A 468 -3.93 -11.82 -6.22
CA LEU A 468 -3.87 -13.09 -5.49
C LEU A 468 -5.27 -13.59 -5.10
N TYR A 469 -6.13 -12.72 -4.58
CA TYR A 469 -7.37 -13.10 -3.88
C TYR A 469 -8.63 -12.47 -4.48
N GLY A 470 -8.52 -11.60 -5.49
CA GLY A 470 -9.66 -11.00 -6.17
C GLY A 470 -10.49 -12.02 -6.94
N SER A 471 -11.80 -11.78 -7.01
CA SER A 471 -12.78 -12.62 -7.71
C SER A 471 -12.93 -12.30 -9.19
N GLY A 472 -11.99 -11.57 -9.78
CA GLY A 472 -11.99 -11.19 -11.18
C GLY A 472 -10.64 -11.49 -11.79
N ASP A 473 -10.65 -12.03 -13.01
CA ASP A 473 -9.46 -12.10 -13.86
C ASP A 473 -8.98 -10.68 -14.13
N VAL A 474 -8.10 -10.16 -13.28
CA VAL A 474 -7.25 -9.02 -13.65
C VAL A 474 -6.25 -9.60 -14.64
N VAL A 475 -6.66 -9.69 -15.91
CA VAL A 475 -5.74 -9.94 -17.02
C VAL A 475 -4.82 -8.73 -17.03
N PRO A 476 -3.54 -8.85 -16.67
CA PRO A 476 -2.61 -7.75 -16.86
C PRO A 476 -2.60 -7.50 -18.36
N SER A 477 -2.96 -6.29 -18.82
CA SER A 477 -2.71 -5.95 -20.21
C SER A 477 -1.19 -5.93 -20.37
N THR A 478 -0.64 -7.00 -20.95
CA THR A 478 0.77 -7.05 -21.29
C THR A 478 1.01 -5.94 -22.30
N ALA A 479 1.93 -5.02 -21.98
CA ALA A 479 2.25 -3.90 -22.85
C ALA A 479 2.58 -4.41 -24.27
N TRP A 480 2.07 -3.71 -25.29
CA TRP A 480 2.14 -4.16 -26.69
C TRP A 480 3.58 -4.45 -27.17
N TRP A 481 4.57 -3.74 -26.64
CA TRP A 481 5.99 -3.91 -26.97
C TRP A 481 6.63 -5.18 -26.39
N ARG A 482 5.93 -5.90 -25.50
CA ARG A 482 6.35 -7.22 -24.97
C ARG A 482 5.96 -8.38 -25.88
N ASP A 483 5.05 -8.17 -26.84
CA ASP A 483 4.76 -9.16 -27.87
C ASP A 483 6.03 -9.45 -28.69
N GLY A 484 6.26 -10.72 -29.02
CA GLY A 484 7.51 -11.15 -29.66
C GLY A 484 7.74 -10.50 -31.03
N ALA A 485 6.68 -10.29 -31.82
CA ALA A 485 6.79 -9.65 -33.13
C ALA A 485 7.02 -8.14 -32.99
N GLN A 486 6.28 -7.48 -32.09
CA GLN A 486 6.47 -6.05 -31.82
C GLN A 486 7.84 -5.75 -31.23
N ARG A 487 8.33 -6.57 -30.30
CA ARG A 487 9.69 -6.48 -29.76
C ARG A 487 10.73 -6.54 -30.86
N GLN A 488 10.64 -7.51 -31.77
CA GLN A 488 11.59 -7.63 -32.87
C GLN A 488 11.56 -6.39 -33.77
N ARG A 489 10.37 -5.90 -34.11
CA ARG A 489 10.23 -4.70 -34.93
C ARG A 489 10.84 -3.45 -34.28
N LEU A 490 10.69 -3.30 -32.97
CA LEU A 490 11.32 -2.21 -32.21
C LEU A 490 12.85 -2.33 -32.19
N LEU A 491 13.39 -3.54 -32.10
CA LEU A 491 14.83 -3.78 -32.20
C LEU A 491 15.36 -3.41 -33.60
N ASP A 492 14.62 -3.76 -34.67
CA ASP A 492 14.99 -3.41 -36.04
C ASP A 492 14.98 -1.88 -36.24
N ILE A 493 13.98 -1.19 -35.69
CA ILE A 493 13.90 0.28 -35.70
C ILE A 493 15.09 0.93 -34.96
N ALA A 494 15.48 0.37 -33.81
CA ALA A 494 16.63 0.87 -33.05
C ALA A 494 17.96 0.61 -33.76
N ALA A 495 18.08 -0.51 -34.48
CA ALA A 495 19.29 -0.86 -35.24
C ALA A 495 19.60 0.14 -36.36
N GLU A 496 18.58 0.78 -36.94
CA GLU A 496 18.77 1.83 -37.94
C GLU A 496 19.30 3.14 -37.34
N ALA A 497 18.69 3.61 -36.24
CA ALA A 497 19.13 4.78 -35.51
C ALA A 497 18.48 4.88 -34.11
N THR A 498 19.19 5.55 -33.20
CA THR A 498 18.69 5.98 -31.89
C THR A 498 19.19 7.42 -31.60
N PRO A 499 18.47 8.19 -30.76
CA PRO A 499 17.19 7.85 -30.15
C PRO A 499 15.99 8.03 -31.09
N ARG A 500 14.92 7.26 -30.86
CA ARG A 500 13.68 7.31 -31.65
C ARG A 500 12.43 7.16 -30.78
N TYR A 501 11.42 7.99 -31.05
CA TYR A 501 10.06 7.77 -30.56
C TYR A 501 9.34 6.80 -31.50
N VAL A 502 8.63 5.83 -30.93
CA VAL A 502 7.79 4.90 -31.70
C VAL A 502 6.37 4.92 -31.13
N TYR A 503 5.38 5.18 -31.99
CA TYR A 503 3.97 5.24 -31.63
C TYR A 503 3.17 4.11 -32.26
N HIS A 504 2.48 3.33 -31.44
CA HIS A 504 1.64 2.21 -31.85
C HIS A 504 0.17 2.66 -31.97
N LEU A 505 -0.27 2.98 -33.19
CA LEU A 505 -1.63 3.46 -33.44
C LEU A 505 -2.74 2.47 -33.06
N PRO A 506 -2.57 1.13 -33.16
CA PRO A 506 -3.58 0.21 -32.67
C PRO A 506 -3.87 0.39 -31.18
N THR A 507 -2.87 0.74 -30.35
CA THR A 507 -3.08 1.06 -28.92
C THR A 507 -3.85 2.38 -28.76
N VAL A 508 -3.54 3.41 -29.55
CA VAL A 508 -4.31 4.68 -29.55
C VAL A 508 -5.77 4.41 -29.87
N ARG A 509 -6.06 3.62 -30.91
CA ARG A 509 -7.43 3.26 -31.31
C ARG A 509 -8.14 2.42 -30.24
N ALA A 510 -7.44 1.49 -29.59
CA ALA A 510 -8.01 0.72 -28.50
C ALA A 510 -8.44 1.61 -27.33
N GLN A 511 -7.57 2.54 -26.91
CA GLN A 511 -7.88 3.51 -25.85
C GLN A 511 -9.02 4.46 -26.26
N ALA A 512 -9.02 4.90 -27.52
CA ALA A 512 -10.10 5.71 -28.09
C ALA A 512 -11.45 5.00 -28.00
N ARG A 513 -11.52 3.73 -28.42
CA ARG A 513 -12.74 2.90 -28.37
C ARG A 513 -13.23 2.67 -26.96
N ALA A 514 -12.32 2.44 -26.00
CA ALA A 514 -12.68 2.32 -24.59
C ALA A 514 -13.40 3.58 -24.09
N LEU A 515 -12.86 4.77 -24.38
CA LEU A 515 -13.52 6.03 -23.99
C LEU A 515 -14.82 6.28 -24.76
N LYS A 516 -14.89 5.89 -26.03
CA LYS A 516 -16.14 5.98 -26.83
C LYS A 516 -17.22 5.03 -26.35
N SER A 517 -16.90 4.02 -25.54
CA SER A 517 -17.91 3.15 -24.92
C SER A 517 -18.62 3.76 -23.72
N LEU A 518 -18.16 4.91 -23.20
CA LEU A 518 -18.84 5.66 -22.13
C LEU A 518 -20.18 6.20 -22.65
N GLY A 519 -21.27 5.50 -22.34
CA GLY A 519 -22.61 5.88 -22.76
C GLY A 519 -23.11 7.19 -22.13
N ALA A 520 -22.53 7.62 -21.01
CA ALA A 520 -22.84 8.91 -20.41
C ALA A 520 -22.25 10.10 -21.17
N VAL A 521 -21.15 9.94 -21.92
CA VAL A 521 -20.36 11.05 -22.49
C VAL A 521 -20.80 11.34 -23.93
N ASP A 522 -21.27 12.55 -24.19
CA ASP A 522 -21.79 12.93 -25.51
C ASP A 522 -20.68 13.35 -26.48
N ARG A 523 -19.58 13.91 -25.95
CA ARG A 523 -18.45 14.34 -26.77
C ARG A 523 -17.12 14.19 -26.04
N VAL A 524 -16.12 13.69 -26.75
CA VAL A 524 -14.76 13.58 -26.25
C VAL A 524 -13.85 14.43 -27.14
N HIS A 525 -13.10 15.34 -26.52
CA HIS A 525 -12.09 16.16 -27.17
C HIS A 525 -10.71 15.62 -26.81
N TYR A 526 -9.90 15.30 -27.80
CA TYR A 526 -8.51 14.97 -27.55
C TYR A 526 -7.74 16.25 -27.18
N ALA A 527 -7.10 16.25 -26.00
CA ALA A 527 -6.22 17.35 -25.59
C ALA A 527 -4.89 17.29 -26.35
N VAL A 528 -4.77 18.12 -27.39
CA VAL A 528 -3.71 18.07 -28.42
C VAL A 528 -2.30 18.22 -27.84
N LYS A 529 -2.17 19.03 -26.78
CA LYS A 529 -0.93 19.19 -25.99
C LYS A 529 -0.29 17.89 -25.51
N ALA A 530 -1.04 16.78 -25.44
CA ALA A 530 -0.48 15.49 -25.06
C ALA A 530 0.46 14.92 -26.13
N ASN A 531 0.07 14.99 -27.41
CA ASN A 531 0.86 14.59 -28.57
C ASN A 531 0.23 15.15 -29.85
N THR A 532 0.97 15.95 -30.61
CA THR A 532 0.51 16.65 -31.81
C THR A 532 0.82 15.92 -33.12
N HIS A 533 1.31 14.67 -33.07
CA HIS A 533 1.75 13.94 -34.25
C HIS A 533 0.60 13.75 -35.27
N PRO A 534 0.76 14.14 -36.55
CA PRO A 534 -0.30 14.07 -37.57
C PRO A 534 -1.02 12.73 -37.69
N ALA A 535 -0.29 11.62 -37.59
CA ALA A 535 -0.88 10.28 -37.69
C ALA A 535 -1.79 9.94 -36.49
N ILE A 536 -1.45 10.41 -35.29
CA ILE A 536 -2.27 10.23 -34.08
C ILE A 536 -3.55 11.06 -34.21
N LEU A 537 -3.43 12.32 -34.68
CA LEU A 537 -4.59 13.18 -34.91
C LEU A 537 -5.57 12.54 -35.91
N ARG A 538 -5.07 12.00 -37.03
CA ARG A 538 -5.91 11.28 -38.02
C ARG A 538 -6.55 10.02 -37.42
N ALA A 539 -5.79 9.21 -36.70
CA ALA A 539 -6.34 8.00 -36.06
C ALA A 539 -7.48 8.33 -35.08
N LEU A 540 -7.38 9.44 -34.34
CA LEU A 540 -8.44 9.88 -33.42
C LEU A 540 -9.65 10.47 -34.16
N VAL A 541 -9.46 11.13 -35.31
CA VAL A 541 -10.56 11.54 -36.19
C VAL A 541 -11.36 10.31 -36.63
N ASP A 542 -10.68 9.24 -37.06
CA ASP A 542 -11.32 8.01 -37.55
C ASP A 542 -12.14 7.32 -36.44
N GLU A 543 -11.72 7.45 -35.17
CA GLU A 543 -12.46 6.96 -34.00
C GLU A 543 -13.53 7.96 -33.47
N GLY A 544 -13.74 9.08 -34.19
CA GLY A 544 -14.81 10.03 -33.93
C GLY A 544 -14.57 10.97 -32.74
N PHE A 545 -13.32 11.41 -32.55
CA PHE A 545 -12.94 12.41 -31.55
C PHE A 545 -13.03 13.84 -32.11
N ALA A 546 -13.39 14.77 -31.23
CA ALA A 546 -13.18 16.20 -31.42
C ALA A 546 -11.79 16.59 -30.85
N PHE A 547 -11.38 17.86 -30.97
CA PHE A 547 -10.05 18.30 -30.53
C PHE A 547 -10.11 19.53 -29.64
N GLU A 548 -9.29 19.51 -28.57
CA GLU A 548 -9.06 20.61 -27.66
C GLU A 548 -7.65 21.16 -27.89
N CYS A 549 -7.54 22.47 -28.09
CA CYS A 549 -6.30 23.19 -28.32
C CYS A 549 -6.12 24.29 -27.27
N VAL A 550 -4.91 24.44 -26.74
CA VAL A 550 -4.57 25.48 -25.76
C VAL A 550 -3.76 26.65 -26.35
N SER A 551 -3.32 26.55 -27.61
CA SER A 551 -2.56 27.61 -28.30
C SER A 551 -2.90 27.74 -29.79
N PRO A 552 -2.64 28.89 -30.44
CA PRO A 552 -2.82 29.03 -31.88
C PRO A 552 -1.98 28.04 -32.71
N GLY A 553 -0.80 27.65 -32.23
CA GLY A 553 0.03 26.64 -32.90
C GLY A 553 -0.62 25.26 -32.92
N GLU A 554 -1.35 24.90 -31.86
CA GLU A 554 -2.13 23.66 -31.83
C GLU A 554 -3.34 23.73 -32.76
N LEU A 555 -4.03 24.89 -32.83
CA LEU A 555 -5.09 25.11 -33.81
C LEU A 555 -4.58 24.90 -35.24
N ASP A 556 -3.43 25.51 -35.58
CA ASP A 556 -2.82 25.38 -36.90
C ASP A 556 -2.44 23.92 -37.21
N ALA A 557 -1.86 23.21 -36.23
CA ALA A 557 -1.49 21.80 -36.37
C ALA A 557 -2.71 20.89 -36.61
N VAL A 558 -3.81 21.13 -35.90
CA VAL A 558 -5.06 20.37 -36.07
C VAL A 558 -5.72 20.70 -37.40
N THR A 559 -5.87 21.98 -37.75
CA THR A 559 -6.47 22.41 -39.02
C THR A 559 -5.70 21.90 -40.25
N ALA A 560 -4.39 21.68 -40.13
CA ALA A 560 -3.59 21.13 -41.22
C ALA A 560 -3.93 19.66 -41.57
N VAL A 561 -4.53 18.90 -40.66
CA VAL A 561 -4.74 17.44 -40.84
C VAL A 561 -6.16 16.95 -40.54
N VAL A 562 -6.95 17.73 -39.81
CA VAL A 562 -8.30 17.38 -39.36
C VAL A 562 -9.36 18.09 -40.20
N PRO A 563 -10.40 17.39 -40.71
CA PRO A 563 -11.46 18.01 -41.50
C PRO A 563 -12.24 19.11 -40.77
N ASP A 564 -12.75 20.08 -41.50
CA ASP A 564 -13.54 21.19 -40.94
C ASP A 564 -14.85 20.76 -40.26
N SER A 565 -15.34 19.56 -40.54
CA SER A 565 -16.54 19.00 -39.91
C SER A 565 -16.32 18.56 -38.45
N VAL A 566 -15.09 18.38 -37.99
CA VAL A 566 -14.77 17.78 -36.68
C VAL A 566 -14.68 18.86 -35.60
N PRO A 567 -15.56 18.95 -34.59
CA PRO A 567 -15.59 20.07 -33.63
C PRO A 567 -14.23 20.43 -32.99
N LEU A 568 -14.02 21.74 -32.76
CA LEU A 568 -12.82 22.28 -32.10
C LEU A 568 -13.20 23.06 -30.84
N LEU A 569 -12.39 22.91 -29.81
CA LEU A 569 -12.46 23.65 -28.57
C LEU A 569 -11.13 24.36 -28.34
N PHE A 570 -11.16 25.66 -28.03
CA PHE A 570 -9.98 26.45 -27.72
C PHE A 570 -10.02 26.87 -26.25
N THR A 571 -9.17 26.25 -25.42
CA THR A 571 -9.15 26.43 -23.97
C THR A 571 -7.81 26.98 -23.47
N PRO A 572 -7.42 28.21 -23.89
CA PRO A 572 -6.17 28.79 -23.47
C PRO A 572 -6.21 29.26 -22.01
N ASN A 573 -5.05 29.35 -21.37
CA ASN A 573 -4.88 29.87 -20.03
C ASN A 573 -3.96 31.10 -20.08
N PHE A 574 -4.40 32.24 -19.52
CA PHE A 574 -3.66 33.52 -19.61
C PHE A 574 -3.28 33.90 -21.06
N ALA A 575 -4.15 33.60 -22.03
CA ALA A 575 -3.94 33.92 -23.44
C ALA A 575 -3.85 35.43 -23.68
N SER A 576 -3.05 35.81 -24.68
CA SER A 576 -3.04 37.19 -25.17
C SER A 576 -4.34 37.51 -25.93
N ARG A 577 -4.66 38.79 -26.06
CA ARG A 577 -5.76 39.24 -26.94
C ARG A 577 -5.62 38.69 -28.37
N GLY A 578 -4.39 38.63 -28.89
CA GLY A 578 -4.10 38.09 -30.22
C GLY A 578 -4.39 36.59 -30.34
N ASP A 579 -4.19 35.82 -29.28
CA ASP A 579 -4.54 34.38 -29.28
C ASP A 579 -6.06 34.20 -29.35
N PHE A 580 -6.84 35.03 -28.64
CA PHE A 580 -8.29 35.02 -28.75
C PHE A 580 -8.78 35.47 -30.14
N GLU A 581 -8.17 36.49 -30.73
CA GLU A 581 -8.46 36.92 -32.12
C GLU A 581 -8.19 35.78 -33.11
N ARG A 582 -7.08 35.05 -32.96
CA ARG A 582 -6.76 33.86 -33.76
C ARG A 582 -7.77 32.75 -33.54
N GLY A 583 -8.13 32.44 -32.29
CA GLY A 583 -9.14 31.43 -31.97
C GLY A 583 -10.51 31.75 -32.59
N LEU A 584 -10.97 33.00 -32.48
CA LEU A 584 -12.23 33.48 -33.03
C LEU A 584 -12.28 33.54 -34.56
N ALA A 585 -11.12 33.57 -35.22
CA ALA A 585 -11.02 33.44 -36.67
C ALA A 585 -11.19 31.99 -37.16
N THR A 586 -11.22 31.02 -36.24
CA THR A 586 -11.51 29.61 -36.53
C THR A 586 -12.96 29.25 -36.18
N ARG A 587 -13.31 27.98 -36.38
CA ARG A 587 -14.59 27.39 -35.97
C ARG A 587 -14.60 26.89 -34.52
N ALA A 588 -13.58 27.19 -33.73
CA ALA A 588 -13.47 26.70 -32.36
C ALA A 588 -14.49 27.36 -31.43
N THR A 589 -15.07 26.58 -30.52
CA THR A 589 -15.72 27.13 -29.33
C THR A 589 -14.65 27.70 -28.41
N ILE A 590 -14.80 28.95 -27.99
CA ILE A 590 -13.79 29.65 -27.17
C ILE A 590 -14.13 29.47 -25.69
N THR A 591 -13.16 29.04 -24.89
CA THR A 591 -13.26 29.01 -23.43
C THR A 591 -12.54 30.21 -22.83
N LEU A 592 -13.21 30.96 -21.95
CA LEU A 592 -12.57 31.97 -21.10
C LEU A 592 -12.26 31.35 -19.73
N ASP A 593 -11.07 31.65 -19.20
CA ASP A 593 -10.53 31.07 -17.96
C ASP A 593 -10.42 32.09 -16.82
N ALA A 594 -10.65 33.38 -17.08
CA ALA A 594 -10.51 34.47 -16.11
C ALA A 594 -11.47 35.63 -16.41
N LEU A 595 -11.60 36.57 -15.46
CA LEU A 595 -12.43 37.78 -15.62
C LEU A 595 -11.85 38.78 -16.63
N HIS A 596 -10.53 38.89 -16.70
CA HIS A 596 -9.83 39.93 -17.48
C HIS A 596 -10.26 40.01 -18.96
N PRO A 597 -10.38 38.91 -19.74
CA PRO A 597 -10.76 39.00 -21.15
C PRO A 597 -12.16 39.57 -21.37
N ILE A 598 -13.14 39.20 -20.53
CA ILE A 598 -14.51 39.70 -20.70
C ILE A 598 -14.65 41.15 -20.19
N GLU A 599 -13.90 41.52 -19.14
CA GLU A 599 -13.92 42.86 -18.56
C GLU A 599 -13.25 43.91 -19.46
N HIS A 600 -12.10 43.58 -20.05
CA HIS A 600 -11.31 44.54 -20.83
C HIS A 600 -11.43 44.39 -22.35
N TRP A 601 -11.75 43.19 -22.83
CA TRP A 601 -11.84 42.87 -24.26
C TRP A 601 -13.23 42.36 -24.65
N GLY A 602 -14.28 42.64 -23.87
CA GLY A 602 -15.63 42.13 -24.12
C GLY A 602 -16.19 42.41 -25.52
N GLU A 603 -15.78 43.51 -26.17
CA GLU A 603 -16.10 43.79 -27.58
C GLU A 603 -15.67 42.68 -28.55
N LEU A 604 -14.55 42.02 -28.27
CA LEU A 604 -14.03 40.92 -29.09
C LEU A 604 -15.00 39.73 -29.12
N PHE A 605 -15.76 39.54 -28.05
CA PHE A 605 -16.70 38.45 -27.87
C PHE A 605 -18.15 38.84 -28.16
N ARG A 606 -18.43 40.10 -28.54
CA ARG A 606 -19.79 40.62 -28.70
C ARG A 606 -20.70 39.71 -29.53
N GLY A 607 -21.84 39.32 -28.95
CA GLY A 607 -22.84 38.47 -29.62
C GLY A 607 -22.40 37.01 -29.83
N ARG A 608 -21.29 36.57 -29.23
CA ARG A 608 -20.76 35.20 -29.36
C ARG A 608 -21.27 34.31 -28.24
N GLU A 609 -21.26 33.02 -28.51
CA GLU A 609 -21.39 31.98 -27.50
C GLU A 609 -19.99 31.51 -27.06
N ILE A 610 -19.78 31.36 -25.74
CA ILE A 610 -18.50 30.93 -25.17
C ILE A 610 -18.69 29.81 -24.15
N SER A 611 -17.60 29.14 -23.83
CA SER A 611 -17.46 28.31 -22.63
C SER A 611 -16.75 29.11 -21.53
N LEU A 612 -17.04 28.82 -20.27
CA LEU A 612 -16.36 29.41 -19.11
C LEU A 612 -15.72 28.30 -18.28
N ARG A 613 -14.41 28.39 -18.05
CA ARG A 613 -13.72 27.53 -17.09
C ARG A 613 -13.78 28.15 -15.69
N VAL A 614 -14.16 27.33 -14.71
CA VAL A 614 -14.32 27.73 -13.31
C VAL A 614 -13.40 26.94 -12.40
N ASP A 615 -12.94 27.55 -11.31
CA ASP A 615 -12.27 26.85 -10.21
C ASP A 615 -13.31 26.44 -9.16
N LEU A 616 -13.41 25.13 -8.91
CA LEU A 616 -14.33 24.56 -7.93
C LEU A 616 -13.76 24.55 -6.49
N GLY A 617 -12.55 25.10 -6.30
CA GLY A 617 -11.94 25.29 -4.99
C GLY A 617 -11.24 24.05 -4.41
N ARG A 618 -11.20 22.94 -5.14
CA ARG A 618 -10.47 21.71 -4.78
C ARG A 618 -9.70 21.17 -5.99
N GLY A 619 -8.41 20.88 -5.84
CA GLY A 619 -7.58 20.23 -6.87
C GLY A 619 -7.05 18.89 -6.38
N LEU A 620 -6.98 17.90 -7.27
CA LEU A 620 -6.40 16.58 -7.04
C LEU A 620 -5.23 16.36 -8.03
N GLY A 621 -4.22 15.59 -7.64
CA GLY A 621 -3.08 15.31 -8.51
C GLY A 621 -1.83 14.88 -7.75
N HIS A 622 -1.03 14.03 -8.40
CA HIS A 622 0.16 13.39 -7.80
C HIS A 622 1.33 14.33 -7.52
N HIS A 623 1.29 15.57 -8.01
CA HIS A 623 2.32 16.59 -7.79
C HIS A 623 1.69 18.01 -7.83
N GLU A 624 2.28 18.98 -7.11
CA GLU A 624 1.80 20.38 -7.03
C GLU A 624 1.56 21.00 -8.42
N LYS A 625 2.51 20.83 -9.33
CA LYS A 625 2.45 21.28 -10.75
C LYS A 625 1.35 20.64 -11.62
N VAL A 626 0.66 19.58 -11.16
CA VAL A 626 -0.45 18.92 -11.89
C VAL A 626 -1.80 19.00 -11.17
N ARG A 627 -1.86 19.68 -10.02
CA ARG A 627 -3.12 20.05 -9.34
C ARG A 627 -3.62 21.35 -9.99
N THR A 628 -4.79 21.29 -10.64
CA THR A 628 -5.31 22.42 -11.44
C THR A 628 -6.56 23.11 -10.86
N GLY A 629 -6.92 22.82 -9.60
CA GLY A 629 -7.99 23.50 -8.86
C GLY A 629 -7.57 23.86 -7.43
N GLY A 630 -8.28 24.81 -6.79
CA GLY A 630 -8.01 25.31 -5.44
C GLY A 630 -7.25 26.65 -5.39
N SER A 631 -7.17 27.28 -4.21
CA SER A 631 -6.66 28.65 -4.02
C SER A 631 -5.22 28.93 -4.48
N GLY A 632 -4.41 27.88 -4.68
CA GLY A 632 -3.06 27.97 -5.27
C GLY A 632 -3.02 27.76 -6.80
N SER A 633 -4.15 27.43 -7.44
CA SER A 633 -4.25 27.21 -8.87
C SER A 633 -4.36 28.52 -9.64
N LYS A 634 -3.65 28.62 -10.77
CA LYS A 634 -3.78 29.75 -11.70
C LYS A 634 -4.93 29.59 -12.69
N PHE A 635 -5.66 28.48 -12.62
CA PHE A 635 -6.59 28.06 -13.65
C PHE A 635 -8.04 28.22 -13.21
N GLY A 636 -8.87 28.70 -14.12
CA GLY A 636 -10.31 28.84 -13.94
C GLY A 636 -10.71 30.09 -13.16
N LEU A 637 -11.90 30.58 -13.47
CA LEU A 637 -12.50 31.73 -12.78
C LEU A 637 -12.89 31.32 -11.36
N PRO A 638 -12.43 32.05 -10.32
CA PRO A 638 -12.92 31.85 -8.96
C PRO A 638 -14.43 32.06 -8.88
N ILE A 639 -15.15 31.21 -8.14
CA ILE A 639 -16.61 31.25 -8.05
C ILE A 639 -17.11 32.62 -7.54
N GLU A 640 -16.33 33.30 -6.70
CA GLU A 640 -16.64 34.63 -6.16
C GLU A 640 -16.69 35.71 -7.26
N GLN A 641 -15.98 35.50 -8.38
CA GLN A 641 -15.96 36.42 -9.51
C GLN A 641 -17.04 36.13 -10.56
N LEU A 642 -17.78 35.01 -10.42
CA LEU A 642 -18.75 34.56 -11.42
C LEU A 642 -19.82 35.61 -11.71
N ASP A 643 -20.42 36.20 -10.68
CA ASP A 643 -21.48 37.19 -10.88
C ASP A 643 -20.95 38.46 -11.59
N SER A 644 -19.68 38.81 -11.37
CA SER A 644 -19.04 39.91 -12.09
C SER A 644 -18.82 39.56 -13.56
N PHE A 645 -18.32 38.34 -13.82
CA PHE A 645 -18.14 37.81 -15.17
C PHE A 645 -19.45 37.84 -15.97
N LEU A 646 -20.54 37.34 -15.38
CA LEU A 646 -21.86 37.29 -16.02
C LEU A 646 -22.38 38.70 -16.36
N ARG A 647 -22.22 39.69 -15.46
CA ARG A 647 -22.59 41.08 -15.75
C ARG A 647 -21.84 41.66 -16.96
N HIS A 648 -20.54 41.37 -17.09
CA HIS A 648 -19.77 41.81 -18.27
C HIS A 648 -20.21 41.05 -19.54
N ALA A 649 -20.48 39.75 -19.42
CA ALA A 649 -20.99 38.96 -20.54
C ALA A 649 -22.32 39.53 -21.06
N ASP A 650 -23.27 39.82 -20.16
CA ASP A 650 -24.56 40.44 -20.50
C ASP A 650 -24.40 41.81 -21.17
N ALA A 651 -23.50 42.66 -20.65
CA ALA A 651 -23.24 43.99 -21.22
C ALA A 651 -22.74 43.94 -22.68
N HIS A 652 -22.04 42.86 -23.05
CA HIS A 652 -21.55 42.63 -24.42
C HIS A 652 -22.43 41.68 -25.24
N GLY A 653 -23.57 41.21 -24.70
CA GLY A 653 -24.43 40.22 -25.35
C GLY A 653 -23.73 38.88 -25.60
N VAL A 654 -22.79 38.51 -24.74
CA VAL A 654 -22.05 37.25 -24.77
C VAL A 654 -22.86 36.20 -24.01
N ILE A 655 -23.07 35.04 -24.60
CA ILE A 655 -23.81 33.95 -23.96
C ILE A 655 -22.83 32.89 -23.47
N VAL A 656 -22.79 32.66 -22.16
CA VAL A 656 -22.09 31.49 -21.60
C VAL A 656 -22.93 30.26 -21.89
N ARG A 657 -22.42 29.36 -22.74
CA ARG A 657 -23.09 28.11 -23.15
C ARG A 657 -22.46 26.86 -22.56
N GLY A 658 -21.21 26.93 -22.14
CA GLY A 658 -20.49 25.83 -21.53
C GLY A 658 -19.92 26.18 -20.18
N LEU A 659 -19.89 25.22 -19.27
CA LEU A 659 -19.02 25.28 -18.09
C LEU A 659 -17.96 24.20 -18.17
N HIS A 660 -16.73 24.55 -17.78
CA HIS A 660 -15.60 23.65 -17.73
C HIS A 660 -14.96 23.68 -16.34
N ALA A 661 -14.64 22.50 -15.80
CA ALA A 661 -13.68 22.37 -14.71
C ALA A 661 -12.70 21.24 -15.02
N HIS A 662 -11.44 21.45 -14.62
CA HIS A 662 -10.39 20.44 -14.70
C HIS A 662 -9.60 20.50 -13.41
N LEU A 663 -9.72 19.47 -12.57
CA LEU A 663 -9.22 19.50 -11.20
C LEU A 663 -7.91 18.72 -11.01
N GLY A 664 -7.42 17.99 -12.01
CA GLY A 664 -6.21 17.18 -11.86
C GLY A 664 -5.78 16.34 -13.07
N SER A 665 -4.58 15.77 -12.98
CA SER A 665 -4.04 14.80 -13.94
C SER A 665 -3.55 13.52 -13.25
N GLY A 666 -3.77 12.37 -13.88
CA GLY A 666 -3.36 11.06 -13.37
C GLY A 666 -4.37 10.39 -12.44
N VAL A 667 -5.63 10.83 -12.44
CA VAL A 667 -6.66 10.33 -11.52
C VAL A 667 -7.08 8.91 -11.91
N LEU A 668 -7.13 8.00 -10.93
CA LEU A 668 -7.55 6.60 -11.11
C LEU A 668 -8.89 6.27 -10.43
N ASP A 669 -9.43 7.18 -9.60
CA ASP A 669 -10.73 7.04 -8.95
C ASP A 669 -11.86 7.55 -9.86
N ALA A 670 -12.78 6.64 -10.22
CA ALA A 670 -13.92 6.92 -11.06
C ALA A 670 -14.91 7.93 -10.44
N ASN A 671 -15.01 8.01 -9.12
CA ASN A 671 -15.96 8.88 -8.43
C ASN A 671 -15.67 10.37 -8.65
N HIS A 672 -14.40 10.70 -8.89
CA HIS A 672 -13.92 12.08 -9.08
C HIS A 672 -14.76 12.85 -10.11
N TRP A 673 -14.95 12.30 -11.31
CA TRP A 673 -15.65 13.00 -12.37
C TRP A 673 -17.17 13.13 -12.12
N GLY A 674 -17.75 12.23 -11.33
CA GLY A 674 -19.13 12.35 -10.86
C GLY A 674 -19.32 13.57 -9.95
N GLU A 675 -18.37 13.82 -9.05
CA GLU A 675 -18.38 15.00 -8.18
C GLU A 675 -18.23 16.30 -8.99
N VAL A 676 -17.27 16.33 -9.94
CA VAL A 676 -17.06 17.49 -10.82
C VAL A 676 -18.32 17.79 -11.62
N TYR A 677 -18.95 16.76 -12.21
CA TYR A 677 -20.20 16.92 -12.92
C TYR A 677 -21.27 17.57 -12.02
N GLY A 678 -21.50 17.01 -10.83
CA GLY A 678 -22.55 17.50 -9.92
C GLY A 678 -22.36 18.96 -9.51
N GLN A 679 -21.12 19.37 -9.26
CA GLN A 679 -20.77 20.76 -8.93
C GLN A 679 -20.99 21.70 -10.13
N LEU A 680 -20.53 21.31 -11.32
CA LEU A 680 -20.77 22.08 -12.54
C LEU A 680 -22.26 22.19 -12.88
N ALA A 681 -23.03 21.13 -12.68
CA ALA A 681 -24.47 21.12 -12.92
C ALA A 681 -25.21 22.07 -11.97
N SER A 682 -24.84 22.08 -10.70
CA SER A 682 -25.39 23.02 -9.70
C SER A 682 -25.12 24.48 -10.09
N LEU A 683 -23.92 24.76 -10.61
CA LEU A 683 -23.58 26.09 -11.11
C LEU A 683 -24.36 26.44 -12.38
N ALA A 684 -24.52 25.48 -13.28
CA ALA A 684 -25.22 25.65 -14.54
C ALA A 684 -26.69 26.01 -14.37
N GLU A 685 -27.38 25.41 -13.38
CA GLU A 685 -28.76 25.76 -13.04
C GLU A 685 -28.91 27.23 -12.62
N ARG A 686 -27.88 27.79 -11.97
CA ARG A 686 -27.85 29.18 -11.54
C ARG A 686 -27.68 30.16 -12.71
N ILE A 687 -27.01 29.74 -13.78
CA ILE A 687 -26.73 30.56 -14.98
C ILE A 687 -27.87 30.44 -16.01
N GLY A 688 -28.47 29.26 -16.15
CA GLY A 688 -29.66 29.02 -16.99
C GLY A 688 -29.43 28.99 -18.51
N SER A 689 -28.32 29.51 -19.03
CA SER A 689 -27.99 29.48 -20.47
C SER A 689 -27.11 28.30 -20.90
N ILE A 690 -26.65 27.47 -19.95
CA ILE A 690 -25.69 26.38 -20.17
C ILE A 690 -26.34 25.22 -20.96
N ALA A 691 -25.62 24.72 -21.95
CA ALA A 691 -26.00 23.59 -22.80
C ALA A 691 -25.09 22.36 -22.63
N PHE A 692 -23.84 22.57 -22.18
CA PHE A 692 -22.90 21.48 -21.96
C PHE A 692 -22.01 21.71 -20.73
N LEU A 693 -21.63 20.62 -20.08
CA LEU A 693 -20.68 20.56 -18.98
C LEU A 693 -19.46 19.78 -19.44
N ASN A 694 -18.31 20.41 -19.34
CA ASN A 694 -17.04 19.80 -19.63
C ASN A 694 -16.32 19.49 -18.32
N ILE A 695 -16.22 18.21 -17.98
CA ILE A 695 -15.59 17.72 -16.74
C ILE A 695 -14.07 17.59 -16.88
N GLY A 696 -13.50 18.11 -17.98
CA GLY A 696 -12.08 18.10 -18.27
C GLY A 696 -11.57 16.70 -18.61
N GLY A 697 -10.24 16.55 -18.54
CA GLY A 697 -9.55 15.27 -18.72
C GLY A 697 -9.02 14.71 -17.41
N GLY A 698 -7.77 14.25 -17.47
CA GLY A 698 -7.01 13.86 -16.27
C GLY A 698 -7.00 12.38 -15.96
N LEU A 699 -7.62 11.55 -16.81
CA LEU A 699 -7.63 10.09 -16.66
C LEU A 699 -6.19 9.57 -16.59
N GLY A 700 -5.92 8.84 -15.51
CA GLY A 700 -4.63 8.21 -15.27
C GLY A 700 -4.40 6.99 -16.15
N VAL A 701 -3.14 6.72 -16.44
CA VAL A 701 -2.66 5.40 -16.86
C VAL A 701 -1.71 4.90 -15.77
N PRO A 702 -1.77 3.60 -15.42
CA PRO A 702 -0.86 2.99 -14.46
C PRO A 702 0.57 3.30 -14.83
N SER A 703 1.24 4.12 -14.03
CA SER A 703 2.61 4.53 -14.30
C SER A 703 3.57 3.58 -13.61
N HIS A 704 3.24 3.10 -12.41
CA HIS A 704 4.08 2.15 -11.68
C HIS A 704 3.57 0.71 -11.79
N PRO A 705 4.45 -0.30 -11.68
CA PRO A 705 4.02 -1.68 -11.60
C PRO A 705 3.04 -1.89 -10.44
N GLY A 706 1.89 -2.47 -10.75
CA GLY A 706 0.85 -2.82 -9.77
C GLY A 706 -0.12 -1.70 -9.40
N GLU A 707 0.00 -0.51 -10.00
CA GLU A 707 -1.11 0.45 -10.00
C GLU A 707 -2.31 -0.15 -10.75
N SER A 708 -3.51 0.01 -10.19
CA SER A 708 -4.73 -0.41 -10.84
C SER A 708 -5.04 0.51 -12.02
N SER A 709 -5.49 -0.06 -13.13
CA SER A 709 -6.06 0.73 -14.23
C SER A 709 -7.38 1.35 -13.81
N LEU A 710 -7.68 2.55 -14.32
CA LEU A 710 -9.00 3.16 -14.21
C LEU A 710 -10.05 2.23 -14.84
N ASP A 711 -11.07 1.85 -14.08
CA ASP A 711 -12.19 1.06 -14.59
C ASP A 711 -13.14 1.96 -15.37
N ILE A 712 -13.11 1.83 -16.70
CA ILE A 712 -13.96 2.59 -17.62
C ILE A 712 -15.45 2.24 -17.45
N GLY A 713 -15.77 1.02 -17.04
CA GLY A 713 -17.15 0.59 -16.76
C GLY A 713 -17.69 1.21 -15.49
N GLU A 714 -16.87 1.25 -14.43
CA GLU A 714 -17.20 1.97 -13.19
C GLU A 714 -17.38 3.48 -13.44
N LEU A 715 -16.47 4.08 -14.20
CA LEU A 715 -16.59 5.49 -14.61
C LEU A 715 -17.91 5.76 -15.36
N ASP A 716 -18.29 4.91 -16.31
CA ASP A 716 -19.57 5.07 -17.02
C ASP A 716 -20.76 4.98 -16.06
N ALA A 717 -20.74 4.04 -15.11
CA ALA A 717 -21.81 3.86 -14.14
C ALA A 717 -21.99 5.11 -13.27
N VAL A 718 -20.89 5.66 -12.74
CA VAL A 718 -20.89 6.90 -11.96
C VAL A 718 -21.42 8.07 -12.80
N LEU A 719 -20.90 8.26 -14.01
CA LEU A 719 -21.32 9.36 -14.88
C LEU A 719 -22.79 9.25 -15.30
N ARG A 720 -23.30 8.04 -15.58
CA ARG A 720 -24.73 7.82 -15.88
C ARG A 720 -25.62 8.17 -14.70
N GLN A 721 -25.20 7.83 -13.48
CA GLN A 721 -25.97 8.15 -12.28
C GLN A 721 -26.12 9.67 -12.12
N VAL A 722 -25.04 10.43 -12.27
CA VAL A 722 -25.09 11.89 -12.12
C VAL A 722 -25.80 12.55 -13.32
N LYS A 723 -25.57 12.06 -14.55
CA LYS A 723 -26.26 12.56 -15.74
C LYS A 723 -27.77 12.32 -15.69
N ALA A 724 -28.23 11.23 -15.06
CA ALA A 724 -29.66 10.99 -14.85
C ALA A 724 -30.31 12.05 -13.95
N ALA A 725 -29.57 12.66 -13.02
CA ALA A 725 -30.06 13.76 -12.19
C ALA A 725 -30.13 15.09 -12.97
N TYR A 726 -29.29 15.28 -13.99
CA TYR A 726 -29.25 16.49 -14.82
C TYR A 726 -29.19 16.15 -16.32
N PRO A 727 -30.28 15.60 -16.89
CA PRO A 727 -30.28 14.99 -18.22
C PRO A 727 -30.23 15.99 -19.39
N HIS A 728 -30.43 17.28 -19.12
CA HIS A 728 -30.52 18.35 -20.12
C HIS A 728 -29.16 18.92 -20.56
N TYR A 729 -28.07 18.62 -19.83
CA TYR A 729 -26.73 19.05 -20.23
C TYR A 729 -26.02 17.97 -21.03
N GLN A 730 -25.36 18.37 -22.12
CA GLN A 730 -24.38 17.49 -22.75
C GLN A 730 -23.15 17.34 -21.85
N LEU A 731 -22.60 16.12 -21.77
CA LEU A 731 -21.40 15.81 -21.02
C LEU A 731 -20.21 15.70 -21.97
N TRP A 732 -19.22 16.56 -21.77
CA TRP A 732 -17.98 16.58 -22.54
C TRP A 732 -16.77 16.21 -21.65
N MET A 733 -15.76 15.58 -22.27
CA MET A 733 -14.48 15.26 -21.63
C MET A 733 -13.29 15.64 -22.51
N GLU A 734 -12.13 15.88 -21.90
CA GLU A 734 -10.88 16.30 -22.56
C GLU A 734 -9.67 15.36 -22.28
N PRO A 735 -9.77 14.03 -22.48
CA PRO A 735 -8.64 13.13 -22.26
C PRO A 735 -7.50 13.42 -23.25
N GLY A 736 -6.27 13.45 -22.73
CA GLY A 736 -5.05 13.55 -23.53
C GLY A 736 -4.13 12.37 -23.24
N ARG A 737 -3.46 12.41 -22.08
CA ARG A 737 -2.47 11.39 -21.64
C ARG A 737 -2.99 9.96 -21.79
N TYR A 738 -4.21 9.68 -21.34
CA TYR A 738 -4.82 8.34 -21.41
C TYR A 738 -4.78 7.71 -22.81
N LEU A 739 -4.98 8.52 -23.85
CA LEU A 739 -5.08 8.02 -25.23
C LEU A 739 -3.73 7.62 -25.83
N VAL A 740 -2.65 8.29 -25.42
CA VAL A 740 -1.38 8.24 -26.16
C VAL A 740 -0.19 7.81 -25.31
N ALA A 741 -0.26 7.86 -23.97
CA ALA A 741 0.86 7.50 -23.11
C ALA A 741 1.36 6.08 -23.40
N ASP A 742 0.54 5.06 -23.17
CA ASP A 742 0.91 3.65 -23.34
C ASP A 742 1.19 3.26 -24.80
N ALA A 743 0.74 4.07 -25.76
CA ALA A 743 0.97 3.84 -27.18
C ALA A 743 2.40 4.22 -27.62
N GLY A 744 3.13 5.02 -26.84
CA GLY A 744 4.45 5.51 -27.23
C GLY A 744 5.59 4.99 -26.38
N VAL A 745 6.71 4.70 -27.03
CA VAL A 745 7.98 4.33 -26.38
C VAL A 745 9.13 5.18 -26.94
N LEU A 746 10.16 5.41 -26.12
CA LEU A 746 11.42 6.01 -26.54
C LEU A 746 12.51 4.94 -26.53
N LEU A 747 13.14 4.72 -27.69
CA LEU A 747 14.23 3.78 -27.88
C LEU A 747 15.57 4.52 -27.82
N THR A 748 16.54 3.95 -27.13
CA THR A 748 17.89 4.52 -26.93
C THR A 748 18.92 3.41 -26.78
N HIS A 749 20.17 3.65 -27.18
CA HIS A 749 21.25 2.68 -26.98
C HIS A 749 22.00 2.92 -25.68
N VAL A 750 22.43 1.82 -25.05
CA VAL A 750 23.44 1.86 -24.00
C VAL A 750 24.76 2.35 -24.60
N THR A 751 25.31 3.41 -24.04
CA THR A 751 26.62 3.94 -24.42
C THR A 751 27.73 3.40 -23.53
N GLN A 752 27.50 3.37 -22.21
CA GLN A 752 28.50 2.94 -21.24
C GLN A 752 27.90 2.63 -19.87
N THR A 753 28.61 1.86 -19.06
CA THR A 753 28.31 1.68 -17.63
C THR A 753 29.40 2.29 -16.76
N LYS A 754 29.03 2.76 -15.57
CA LYS A 754 29.98 3.35 -14.61
C LYS A 754 29.61 2.99 -13.17
N GLY A 755 30.58 2.47 -12.42
CA GLY A 755 30.46 2.28 -10.97
C GLY A 755 31.00 3.46 -10.18
N LYS A 756 30.30 3.85 -9.10
CA LYS A 756 30.78 4.85 -8.12
C LYS A 756 30.27 4.50 -6.72
N GLY A 757 31.11 3.84 -5.92
CA GLY A 757 30.70 3.34 -4.60
C GLY A 757 29.60 2.27 -4.76
N SER A 758 28.48 2.44 -4.06
CA SER A 758 27.30 1.56 -4.19
C SER A 758 26.46 1.84 -5.44
N TRP A 759 26.72 2.91 -6.17
CA TRP A 759 25.92 3.32 -7.33
C TRP A 759 26.48 2.73 -8.61
N ARG A 760 25.57 2.24 -9.47
CA ARG A 760 25.86 1.89 -10.86
C ARG A 760 25.06 2.80 -11.77
N TYR A 761 25.71 3.34 -12.79
CA TYR A 761 25.12 4.21 -13.80
C TYR A 761 25.10 3.49 -15.14
N LEU A 762 23.97 3.58 -15.83
CA LEU A 762 23.76 3.16 -17.20
C LEU A 762 23.60 4.43 -18.05
N GLY A 763 24.64 4.78 -18.80
CA GLY A 763 24.60 5.89 -19.74
C GLY A 763 23.89 5.46 -21.02
N VAL A 764 22.97 6.30 -21.51
CA VAL A 764 22.28 6.09 -22.79
C VAL A 764 22.48 7.30 -23.72
N ASP A 765 22.16 7.14 -25.01
CA ASP A 765 22.40 8.18 -26.03
C ASP A 765 21.32 9.28 -26.11
N THR A 766 20.40 9.30 -25.14
CA THR A 766 19.34 10.30 -24.99
C THR A 766 19.21 10.78 -23.55
N GLY A 767 18.51 11.89 -23.32
CA GLY A 767 18.37 12.46 -21.99
C GLY A 767 17.14 13.34 -21.83
N MET A 768 17.17 14.22 -20.83
CA MET A 768 16.11 15.16 -20.48
C MET A 768 15.73 16.11 -21.64
N ASN A 769 16.63 16.29 -22.63
CA ASN A 769 16.33 17.06 -23.83
C ASN A 769 15.26 16.38 -24.69
N SER A 770 15.23 15.04 -24.72
CA SER A 770 14.26 14.26 -25.48
C SER A 770 13.05 13.91 -24.61
N LEU A 771 13.26 13.52 -23.36
CA LEU A 771 12.20 13.20 -22.39
C LEU A 771 12.43 13.93 -21.07
N ILE A 772 11.89 15.14 -20.96
CA ILE A 772 12.11 16.00 -19.78
C ILE A 772 11.31 15.59 -18.54
N ARG A 773 10.29 14.73 -18.69
CA ARG A 773 9.32 14.43 -17.63
C ARG A 773 9.96 13.90 -16.34
N PRO A 774 10.93 12.95 -16.37
CA PRO A 774 11.62 12.53 -15.15
C PRO A 774 12.31 13.70 -14.44
N ALA A 775 12.99 14.57 -15.18
CA ALA A 775 13.68 15.74 -14.60
C ALA A 775 12.72 16.84 -14.10
N LEU A 776 11.54 16.99 -14.71
CA LEU A 776 10.61 18.10 -14.43
C LEU A 776 9.60 17.80 -13.33
N TYR A 777 9.15 16.54 -13.26
CA TYR A 777 8.04 16.07 -12.42
C TYR A 777 8.39 14.85 -11.56
N ASP A 778 9.64 14.35 -11.62
CA ASP A 778 10.00 13.03 -11.10
C ASP A 778 9.11 11.92 -11.69
N ALA A 779 8.66 12.11 -12.93
CA ALA A 779 7.77 11.17 -13.59
C ALA A 779 8.44 9.81 -13.77
N TRP A 780 7.80 8.78 -13.24
CA TRP A 780 8.25 7.41 -13.43
C TRP A 780 7.84 6.90 -14.82
N HIS A 781 8.75 6.20 -15.48
CA HIS A 781 8.54 5.49 -16.73
C HIS A 781 9.14 4.09 -16.59
N GLU A 782 8.47 3.08 -17.15
CA GLU A 782 9.03 1.72 -17.18
C GLU A 782 10.24 1.75 -18.11
N ILE A 783 11.38 1.29 -17.61
CA ILE A 783 12.60 1.18 -18.39
C ILE A 783 12.98 -0.29 -18.47
N ALA A 784 13.10 -0.81 -19.69
CA ALA A 784 13.45 -2.19 -19.96
C ALA A 784 14.65 -2.26 -20.90
N ASN A 785 15.53 -3.25 -20.67
CA ASN A 785 16.52 -3.65 -21.68
C ASN A 785 15.80 -4.55 -22.69
N LEU A 786 15.42 -3.97 -23.84
CA LEU A 786 14.62 -4.65 -24.85
C LEU A 786 15.41 -5.78 -25.53
N THR A 787 16.73 -5.62 -25.67
CA THR A 787 17.62 -6.67 -26.18
C THR A 787 17.60 -7.89 -25.27
N ARG A 788 17.59 -7.68 -23.95
CA ARG A 788 17.72 -8.72 -22.91
C ARG A 788 16.46 -8.92 -22.07
N LEU A 789 15.27 -8.72 -22.66
CA LEU A 789 14.01 -8.67 -21.91
C LEU A 789 13.73 -9.94 -21.10
N ASP A 790 14.16 -11.10 -21.59
CA ASP A 790 13.93 -12.40 -20.95
C ASP A 790 15.02 -12.80 -19.94
N GLU A 791 16.09 -11.99 -19.83
CA GLU A 791 17.14 -12.22 -18.84
C GLU A 791 16.70 -11.70 -17.46
N PRO A 792 17.09 -12.37 -16.36
CA PRO A 792 16.72 -11.92 -15.02
C PRO A 792 17.33 -10.55 -14.71
N ALA A 793 16.51 -9.64 -14.19
CA ALA A 793 16.95 -8.32 -13.78
C ALA A 793 17.71 -8.39 -12.43
N THR A 794 19.03 -8.55 -12.51
CA THR A 794 19.88 -8.84 -11.34
C THR A 794 20.49 -7.62 -10.67
N ALA A 795 20.55 -6.47 -11.33
CA ALA A 795 21.30 -5.30 -10.84
C ALA A 795 20.51 -3.99 -10.93
N LEU A 796 20.78 -3.07 -9.99
CA LEU A 796 20.20 -1.72 -9.95
C LEU A 796 21.09 -0.71 -10.69
N PHE A 797 20.49 0.14 -11.52
CA PHE A 797 21.17 1.19 -12.28
C PHE A 797 20.45 2.55 -12.20
N GLN A 798 21.23 3.62 -12.19
CA GLN A 798 20.75 4.96 -12.54
C GLN A 798 20.85 5.11 -14.06
N VAL A 799 19.72 5.20 -14.75
CA VAL A 799 19.67 5.41 -16.20
C VAL A 799 19.77 6.91 -16.47
N VAL A 800 20.87 7.32 -17.08
CA VAL A 800 21.25 8.73 -17.24
C VAL A 800 21.57 9.06 -18.68
N GLY A 801 21.30 10.30 -19.06
CA GLY A 801 21.60 10.79 -20.40
C GLY A 801 22.97 11.47 -20.53
N PRO A 802 23.28 12.02 -21.72
CA PRO A 802 24.54 12.66 -22.05
C PRO A 802 24.52 14.20 -21.87
N ILE A 803 23.50 14.76 -21.21
CA ILE A 803 23.36 16.20 -20.94
C ILE A 803 24.18 16.55 -19.69
N CYS A 804 24.92 17.65 -19.76
CA CYS A 804 25.73 18.15 -18.65
C CYS A 804 24.87 18.87 -17.59
N GLU A 805 23.86 18.19 -17.08
CA GLU A 805 22.98 18.67 -16.02
C GLU A 805 22.79 17.56 -14.99
N SER A 806 22.75 17.92 -13.70
CA SER A 806 22.60 16.92 -12.63
C SER A 806 21.23 16.23 -12.66
N GLY A 807 20.23 16.90 -13.23
CA GLY A 807 18.89 16.39 -13.44
C GLY A 807 18.73 15.48 -14.67
N ASP A 808 19.79 15.21 -15.44
CA ASP A 808 19.70 14.33 -16.62
C ASP A 808 19.65 12.83 -16.26
N VAL A 809 18.59 12.48 -15.54
CA VAL A 809 18.30 11.15 -15.05
C VAL A 809 16.95 10.74 -15.62
N LEU A 810 16.95 9.75 -16.49
CA LEU A 810 15.73 9.19 -17.08
C LEU A 810 15.05 8.20 -16.12
N GLY A 811 15.83 7.57 -15.24
CA GLY A 811 15.29 6.66 -14.24
C GLY A 811 16.27 6.32 -13.14
N SER A 812 15.82 6.44 -11.90
CA SER A 812 16.60 6.11 -10.72
C SER A 812 16.34 4.68 -10.26
N ASP A 813 17.40 4.01 -9.80
CA ASP A 813 17.38 2.65 -9.25
C ASP A 813 16.64 1.60 -10.11
N ARG A 814 16.77 1.66 -11.43
CA ARG A 814 16.13 0.70 -12.34
C ARG A 814 16.78 -0.67 -12.21
N ARG A 815 15.99 -1.69 -11.89
CA ARG A 815 16.46 -3.07 -11.85
C ARG A 815 16.45 -3.62 -13.28
N LEU A 816 17.63 -3.93 -13.81
CA LEU A 816 17.83 -4.34 -15.20
C LEU A 816 18.74 -5.58 -15.24
N PRO A 817 18.66 -6.41 -16.31
CA PRO A 817 19.71 -7.39 -16.60
C PRO A 817 21.04 -6.66 -16.82
N GLU A 818 22.16 -7.37 -16.70
CA GLU A 818 23.49 -6.78 -16.90
C GLU A 818 23.63 -6.22 -18.33
N PRO A 819 23.69 -4.89 -18.49
CA PRO A 819 23.64 -4.27 -19.81
C PRO A 819 25.00 -4.27 -20.48
N GLN A 820 25.00 -4.32 -21.81
CA GLN A 820 26.18 -4.18 -22.66
C GLN A 820 26.05 -2.93 -23.53
N GLU A 821 27.19 -2.36 -23.93
CA GLU A 821 27.21 -1.29 -24.93
C GLU A 821 26.49 -1.76 -26.21
N GLY A 822 25.62 -0.89 -26.74
CA GLY A 822 24.77 -1.20 -27.89
C GLY A 822 23.47 -1.94 -27.57
N ASP A 823 23.23 -2.38 -26.32
CA ASP A 823 21.90 -2.87 -25.94
C ASP A 823 20.84 -1.79 -26.15
N VAL A 824 19.65 -2.18 -26.60
CA VAL A 824 18.51 -1.28 -26.80
C VAL A 824 17.75 -1.15 -25.49
N ILE A 825 17.68 0.06 -24.96
CA ILE A 825 16.84 0.41 -23.83
C ILE A 825 15.55 1.04 -24.34
N LEU A 826 14.44 0.57 -23.79
CA LEU A 826 13.10 1.09 -24.04
C LEU A 826 12.63 1.85 -22.81
N VAL A 827 12.19 3.10 -23.01
CA VAL A 827 11.46 3.89 -22.01
C VAL A 827 9.98 3.92 -22.40
N ALA A 828 9.13 3.25 -21.62
CA ALA A 828 7.71 3.12 -21.91
C ALA A 828 6.93 4.40 -21.59
N GLN A 829 5.67 4.44 -22.00
CA GLN A 829 4.73 5.53 -21.71
C GLN A 829 5.19 6.92 -22.18
N ALA A 830 6.04 6.94 -23.20
CA ALA A 830 6.67 8.15 -23.73
C ALA A 830 5.79 8.83 -24.81
N GLY A 831 4.60 8.29 -25.09
CA GLY A 831 3.70 8.81 -26.12
C GLY A 831 2.95 10.08 -25.73
N ALA A 832 2.86 10.40 -24.43
CA ALA A 832 2.29 11.65 -23.94
C ALA A 832 3.38 12.55 -23.37
N TYR A 833 3.44 13.80 -23.81
CA TYR A 833 4.36 14.81 -23.28
C TYR A 833 5.85 14.43 -23.35
N GLY A 834 6.20 13.52 -24.27
CA GLY A 834 7.58 13.21 -24.63
C GLY A 834 8.08 14.21 -25.65
N LYS A 835 7.95 13.87 -26.94
CA LYS A 835 8.35 14.72 -28.07
C LYS A 835 7.89 16.18 -27.96
N VAL A 836 6.61 16.42 -27.64
CA VAL A 836 6.04 17.77 -27.59
C VAL A 836 6.66 18.67 -26.51
N MET A 837 7.39 18.09 -25.55
CA MET A 837 8.17 18.82 -24.53
C MET A 837 9.68 18.70 -24.75
N SER A 838 10.12 18.11 -25.86
CA SER A 838 11.54 18.02 -26.20
C SER A 838 12.12 19.38 -26.54
N SER A 839 13.43 19.53 -26.36
CA SER A 839 14.13 20.79 -26.59
C SER A 839 15.48 20.57 -27.27
N PRO A 840 15.97 21.53 -28.07
CA PRO A 840 17.32 21.49 -28.64
C PRO A 840 18.40 21.86 -27.61
N TYR A 841 18.16 21.61 -26.31
CA TYR A 841 19.08 21.94 -25.24
C TYR A 841 20.44 21.26 -25.46
N ASN A 842 21.53 21.98 -25.17
CA ASN A 842 22.91 21.62 -25.55
C ASN A 842 23.13 21.38 -27.06
N LEU A 843 22.28 21.96 -27.93
CA LEU A 843 22.32 21.79 -29.39
C LEU A 843 22.30 20.31 -29.82
N ARG A 844 21.65 19.45 -29.03
CA ARG A 844 21.42 18.06 -29.40
C ARG A 844 20.37 17.98 -30.52
N GLY A 845 20.52 17.01 -31.40
CA GLY A 845 19.61 16.78 -32.52
C GLY A 845 18.20 16.44 -32.05
N ASP A 846 17.23 16.75 -32.89
CA ASP A 846 15.84 16.43 -32.62
C ASP A 846 15.59 14.92 -32.75
N THR A 847 14.76 14.35 -31.86
CA THR A 847 14.49 12.90 -31.82
C THR A 847 13.44 12.53 -32.86
N GLU A 848 13.74 11.59 -33.75
CA GLU A 848 12.82 11.15 -34.81
C GLU A 848 11.58 10.45 -34.24
N GLU A 849 10.44 10.56 -34.92
CA GLU A 849 9.16 9.91 -34.58
C GLU A 849 8.76 8.91 -35.67
N ILE A 850 8.48 7.68 -35.26
CA ILE A 850 8.04 6.58 -36.14
C ILE A 850 6.68 6.09 -35.69
N VAL A 851 5.84 5.70 -36.65
CA VAL A 851 4.48 5.22 -36.42
C VAL A 851 4.35 3.78 -36.89
N LEU A 852 3.75 2.94 -36.04
CA LEU A 852 3.32 1.58 -36.37
C LEU A 852 1.80 1.58 -36.48
N ASP A 853 1.27 1.11 -37.61
CA ASP A 853 -0.16 1.22 -37.94
C ASP A 853 -0.82 -0.11 -38.33
N ASP A 854 -0.04 -1.19 -38.37
CA ASP A 854 -0.37 -2.52 -38.90
C ASP A 854 -0.35 -3.61 -37.83
#